data_AF-A0AAV5E0B9-F1
#
_entry.id   AF-A0AAV5E0B9-F1
#
_cell.length_a   1.000
_cell.length_b   1.000
_cell.length_c   1.000
_cell.angle_alpha   90.00
_cell.angle_beta   90.00
_cell.angle_gamma   90.00
#
_symmetry.space_group_name_H-M   'P 1'
#
loop_
_entity.id
_entity.type
_entity.pdbx_description
1 polymer ?
#
loop_
_entity_poly.entity_id
_entity_poly.type
_entity_poly.pdbx_seq_one_letter_code
_entity_poly.pdbx_strand_id
1 'polypeptide(L)'
;MTVGAGVAVQDGSLVALGRRILTDVRRNVLVTPAAGGGLTNGAFLGVQSAPAGSRSVFPVGKLRDLRFMCTFRFKMWWMTQRMGSSGRDIPFETQFLIVEGVDESRFAGDGAEQSVVYTVFLPILEGSFRAVLQGNADDELESSNFQVLQMPDMLNWFGWCTWDAFYTNVTAEGVKEGLQSFEKGGVAPKFVIIDDGWQSVSMDPVGIASIADNAANFANRLTHIKENHKFQKNGREGHREDDPAKGLAHIVNEIKGKHELKYVYVWHAITGYWGGVRPGVDGMEHYESKMQYPVSSPGVQKNEPCDALNSISTNGLGLVNPEKVFSFYNELHSYLASAGIDGVKVDVQNILETLGAGHGGRVLLARKYHQALEASTARNFPDNGIISCMSHNTDNLYSSKRSAVVRASDDFWPRDPASHTIHIASVAYNTVFLGEFMQPDWDMFHSVHPMAEYHAAARAVGGCAIYVSDKPGNHDFTLLKKLVLPDGSILRAKLPGRPTRDCLFSDPARDGKSILKIWNLNEHSGVIGAFNCQGAGWCRVGKKNLIHDEQPETVTGVIRAQDVDCLAKVADSSWNGDVIVYSHIGGEVVYLPKNVSLPVTLRSRQYEVFTVVPVRHLSNDASFAPIGLIRMFNSGGAVREVRHGDDAEIQVKLRGSGTVGAYSSMRPKIIVVDSEAVEFSYDDSCGLVTFELGLPVQELYLWTVSVKY
;
A
#
# COMPACT_ATOMS: atom_id res chain seq x y z
N MET A 1 -17.05 31.70 28.58
CA MET A 1 -16.97 30.23 28.51
C MET A 1 -16.83 29.85 27.05
N THR A 2 -15.59 29.75 26.57
CA THR A 2 -15.30 29.22 25.24
C THR A 2 -15.45 27.70 25.31
N VAL A 3 -16.47 27.18 24.64
CA VAL A 3 -16.69 25.74 24.40
C VAL A 3 -15.58 25.28 23.45
N GLY A 4 -14.39 25.03 23.99
CA GLY A 4 -13.17 24.79 23.23
C GLY A 4 -12.80 23.31 23.21
N ALA A 5 -12.87 22.72 22.01
CA ALA A 5 -12.53 21.34 21.62
C ALA A 5 -13.25 20.22 22.38
N GLY A 6 -13.76 19.24 21.64
CA GLY A 6 -14.29 18.01 22.20
C GLY A 6 -13.31 17.20 23.06
N VAL A 7 -12.02 17.57 23.14
CA VAL A 7 -10.98 16.84 23.88
C VAL A 7 -10.48 17.68 25.06
N ALA A 8 -10.53 17.12 26.28
CA ALA A 8 -10.10 17.80 27.49
C ALA A 8 -9.60 16.82 28.57
N VAL A 9 -8.83 17.32 29.54
CA VAL A 9 -8.60 16.58 30.80
C VAL A 9 -9.65 17.01 31.82
N GLN A 10 -10.46 16.07 32.31
CA GLN A 10 -11.51 16.28 33.30
C GLN A 10 -11.40 15.20 34.38
N ASP A 11 -11.37 15.60 35.65
CA ASP A 11 -11.28 14.69 36.80
C ASP A 11 -10.15 13.64 36.69
N GLY A 12 -8.97 14.07 36.23
CA GLY A 12 -7.81 13.20 36.03
C GLY A 12 -7.96 12.21 34.87
N SER A 13 -8.93 12.42 33.97
CA SER A 13 -9.16 11.59 32.79
C SER A 13 -9.06 12.40 31.50
N LEU A 14 -8.52 11.79 30.44
CA LEU A 14 -8.59 12.37 29.09
C LEU A 14 -9.94 11.97 28.49
N VAL A 15 -10.76 12.96 28.18
CA VAL A 15 -12.11 12.80 27.63
C VAL A 15 -12.11 13.33 26.19
N ALA A 16 -12.69 12.57 25.25
CA ALA A 16 -12.89 12.95 23.86
C ALA A 16 -14.38 12.82 23.50
N LEU A 17 -15.02 13.92 23.11
CA LEU A 17 -16.45 14.05 22.82
C LEU A 17 -17.34 13.40 23.89
N GLY A 18 -17.03 13.67 25.16
CA GLY A 18 -17.75 13.11 26.31
C GLY A 18 -17.41 11.66 26.65
N ARG A 19 -16.50 11.00 25.91
CA ARG A 19 -16.05 9.63 26.19
C ARG A 19 -14.71 9.64 26.91
N ARG A 20 -14.62 8.91 28.02
CA ARG A 20 -13.36 8.72 28.75
C ARG A 20 -12.44 7.80 27.95
N ILE A 21 -11.24 8.27 27.62
CA ILE A 21 -10.24 7.53 26.83
C ILE A 21 -9.05 7.09 27.67
N LEU A 22 -8.53 7.98 28.54
CA LEU A 22 -7.47 7.64 29.50
C LEU A 22 -7.91 7.99 30.92
N THR A 23 -7.52 7.16 31.88
CA THR A 23 -7.63 7.42 33.32
C THR A 23 -6.27 7.77 33.92
N ASP A 24 -6.23 8.28 35.15
CA ASP A 24 -4.98 8.58 35.86
C ASP A 24 -4.01 9.46 35.04
N VAL A 25 -4.55 10.43 34.30
CA VAL A 25 -3.78 11.38 33.50
C VAL A 25 -2.90 12.21 34.42
N ARG A 26 -1.60 12.26 34.11
CA ARG A 26 -0.62 12.95 34.97
C ARG A 26 -0.81 14.47 34.91
N ARG A 27 -0.54 15.13 36.04
CA ARG A 27 -0.71 16.59 36.18
C ARG A 27 0.18 17.43 35.26
N ASN A 28 1.27 16.86 34.76
CA ASN A 28 2.18 17.52 33.83
C ASN A 28 1.81 17.28 32.35
N VAL A 29 0.70 16.59 32.07
CA VAL A 29 0.13 16.49 30.73
C VAL A 29 -0.70 17.74 30.45
N LEU A 30 -0.42 18.40 29.34
CA LEU A 30 -1.11 19.58 28.86
C LEU A 30 -1.96 19.21 27.65
N VAL A 31 -3.20 19.69 27.62
CA VAL A 31 -4.08 19.59 26.44
C VAL A 31 -4.26 20.99 25.88
N THR A 32 -3.79 21.20 24.66
CA THR A 32 -3.96 22.46 23.93
C THR A 32 -4.97 22.22 22.82
N PRO A 33 -6.18 22.79 22.88
CA PRO A 33 -7.17 22.70 21.81
C PRO A 33 -6.59 23.11 20.44
N ALA A 34 -6.97 22.40 19.38
CA ALA A 34 -6.65 22.86 18.03
C ALA A 34 -7.45 24.15 17.73
N ALA A 35 -6.79 25.21 17.28
CA ALA A 35 -7.41 26.48 16.90
C ALA A 35 -7.57 26.56 15.38
N GLY A 36 -8.78 26.89 14.89
CA GLY A 36 -9.07 27.07 13.45
C GLY A 36 -10.45 26.53 13.05
N GLY A 37 -11.15 27.23 12.15
CA GLY A 37 -12.57 27.00 11.82
C GLY A 37 -12.96 25.63 11.23
N GLY A 38 -12.00 24.74 10.96
CA GLY A 38 -12.24 23.39 10.45
C GLY A 38 -11.89 22.23 11.41
N LEU A 39 -11.23 22.48 12.55
CA LEU A 39 -10.73 21.44 13.48
C LEU A 39 -11.42 21.53 14.85
N THR A 40 -12.74 21.56 14.88
CA THR A 40 -13.52 21.78 16.12
C THR A 40 -13.39 20.66 17.17
N ASN A 41 -12.80 19.50 16.81
CA ASN A 41 -12.77 18.28 17.65
C ASN A 41 -11.37 17.72 17.96
N GLY A 42 -10.28 18.43 17.67
CA GLY A 42 -8.89 17.98 17.92
C GLY A 42 -8.17 18.72 19.06
N ALA A 43 -7.10 18.13 19.60
CA ALA A 43 -6.21 18.77 20.57
C ALA A 43 -4.79 18.18 20.53
N PHE A 44 -3.80 18.99 20.93
CA PHE A 44 -2.41 18.60 21.13
C PHE A 44 -2.17 18.15 22.57
N LEU A 45 -1.52 17.00 22.74
CA LEU A 45 -1.10 16.47 24.03
C LEU A 45 0.39 16.75 24.23
N GLY A 46 0.73 17.65 25.15
CA GLY A 46 2.10 17.97 25.54
C GLY A 46 2.44 17.45 26.95
N VAL A 47 3.74 17.35 27.27
CA VAL A 47 4.21 16.99 28.62
C VAL A 47 5.24 18.00 29.10
N GLN A 48 4.94 18.68 30.22
CA GLN A 48 5.91 19.57 30.86
C GLN A 48 6.98 18.74 31.59
N SER A 49 8.25 18.97 31.26
CA SER A 49 9.39 18.31 31.90
C SER A 49 10.61 19.25 31.99
N ALA A 50 11.51 19.01 32.94
CA ALA A 50 12.80 19.70 33.01
C ALA A 50 13.76 19.14 31.94
N PRO A 51 14.64 19.95 31.32
CA PRO A 51 15.53 19.44 30.28
C PRO A 51 16.66 18.62 30.89
N ALA A 52 16.89 17.41 30.36
CA ALA A 52 18.22 16.95 29.90
C ALA A 52 18.19 15.48 29.43
N GLY A 53 18.26 15.26 28.11
CA GLY A 53 18.54 13.95 27.52
C GLY A 53 18.16 13.89 26.04
N SER A 54 18.87 13.08 25.25
CA SER A 54 18.50 12.79 23.85
C SER A 54 17.26 11.89 23.72
N ARG A 55 16.71 11.42 24.85
CA ARG A 55 15.51 10.60 24.96
C ARG A 55 14.85 10.80 26.33
N SER A 56 13.54 11.01 26.34
CA SER A 56 12.72 11.09 27.54
C SER A 56 11.47 10.20 27.40
N VAL A 57 11.06 9.53 28.48
CA VAL A 57 9.87 8.66 28.50
C VAL A 57 8.99 9.05 29.68
N PHE A 58 7.74 9.41 29.41
CA PHE A 58 6.80 9.85 30.43
C PHE A 58 5.45 9.12 30.31
N PRO A 59 4.84 8.70 31.42
CA PRO A 59 3.48 8.16 31.39
C PRO A 59 2.47 9.30 31.20
N VAL A 60 1.60 9.20 30.18
CA VAL A 60 0.52 10.17 29.93
C VAL A 60 -0.71 9.86 30.80
N GLY A 61 -1.19 8.61 30.73
CA GLY A 61 -2.35 8.11 31.46
C GLY A 61 -2.50 6.59 31.25
N LYS A 62 -3.57 6.00 31.77
CA LYS A 62 -3.88 4.57 31.65
C LYS A 62 -5.02 4.33 30.69
N LEU A 63 -4.75 3.53 29.66
CA LEU A 63 -5.75 2.91 28.80
C LEU A 63 -6.15 1.54 29.38
N ARG A 64 -7.43 1.34 29.66
CA ARG A 64 -7.99 0.09 30.20
C ARG A 64 -9.38 -0.13 29.62
N ASP A 65 -9.69 -1.39 29.31
CA ASP A 65 -11.03 -1.87 28.93
C ASP A 65 -11.66 -1.14 27.71
N LEU A 66 -10.82 -0.50 26.88
CA LEU A 66 -11.22 0.14 25.62
C LEU A 66 -10.47 -0.53 24.47
N ARG A 67 -11.21 -1.00 23.46
CA ARG A 67 -10.61 -1.62 22.29
C ARG A 67 -9.78 -0.60 21.54
N PHE A 68 -8.61 -1.01 21.06
CA PHE A 68 -7.78 -0.20 20.19
C PHE A 68 -7.21 -1.03 19.05
N MET A 69 -6.87 -0.33 17.97
CA MET A 69 -5.99 -0.80 16.91
C MET A 69 -4.84 0.19 16.77
N CYS A 70 -3.63 -0.32 16.56
CA CYS A 70 -2.47 0.52 16.31
C CYS A 70 -1.59 -0.07 15.23
N THR A 71 -0.84 0.78 14.53
CA THR A 71 0.27 0.35 13.68
C THR A 71 1.58 0.72 14.37
N PHE A 72 2.51 -0.22 14.43
CA PHE A 72 3.77 -0.07 15.14
C PHE A 72 4.92 -0.66 14.34
N ARG A 73 6.13 -0.13 14.53
CA ARG A 73 7.31 -0.71 13.89
C ARG A 73 7.67 -2.03 14.55
N PHE A 74 7.58 -3.13 13.82
CA PHE A 74 8.02 -4.46 14.27
C PHE A 74 9.39 -4.85 13.69
N LYS A 75 9.83 -4.13 12.65
CA LYS A 75 11.18 -4.12 12.05
C LYS A 75 11.68 -2.67 12.00
N MET A 76 12.95 -2.47 11.67
CA MET A 76 13.49 -1.12 11.44
C MET A 76 12.73 -0.39 10.31
N TRP A 77 12.41 -1.14 9.25
CA TRP A 77 11.86 -0.63 7.98
C TRP A 77 10.34 -0.54 7.96
N TRP A 78 9.66 -1.42 8.71
CA TRP A 78 8.26 -1.78 8.47
C TRP A 78 7.36 -1.68 9.69
N MET A 79 6.09 -1.38 9.43
CA MET A 79 5.01 -1.43 10.41
C MET A 79 4.12 -2.65 10.22
N THR A 80 3.44 -3.03 11.28
CA THR A 80 2.32 -3.99 11.26
C THR A 80 1.30 -3.56 12.32
N GLN A 81 0.15 -4.20 12.33
CA GLN A 81 -0.97 -3.90 13.21
C GLN A 81 -0.92 -4.67 14.53
N ARG A 82 -1.53 -4.09 15.56
CA ARG A 82 -1.83 -4.74 16.84
C ARG A 82 -3.16 -4.25 17.37
N MET A 83 -3.93 -5.19 17.92
CA MET A 83 -5.18 -4.93 18.63
C MET A 83 -4.96 -5.22 20.11
N GLY A 84 -5.74 -4.56 20.96
CA GLY A 84 -5.72 -4.80 22.39
C GLY A 84 -6.78 -3.99 23.12
N SER A 85 -6.74 -4.04 24.44
CA SER A 85 -7.66 -3.30 25.30
C SER A 85 -6.99 -2.59 26.47
N SER A 86 -5.67 -2.73 26.61
CA SER A 86 -4.90 -2.08 27.67
C SER A 86 -3.63 -1.43 27.14
N GLY A 87 -3.20 -0.35 27.80
CA GLY A 87 -1.95 0.34 27.45
C GLY A 87 -0.69 -0.55 27.49
N ARG A 88 -0.72 -1.70 28.19
CA ARG A 88 0.38 -2.69 28.18
C ARG A 88 0.52 -3.44 26.86
N ASP A 89 -0.57 -3.49 26.09
CA ASP A 89 -0.65 -4.19 24.81
C ASP A 89 -0.11 -3.33 23.67
N ILE A 90 -0.01 -2.01 23.87
CA ILE A 90 0.58 -1.07 22.91
C ILE A 90 2.07 -1.37 22.77
N PRO A 91 2.55 -1.75 21.57
CA PRO A 91 3.95 -2.06 21.34
C PRO A 91 4.86 -0.82 21.42
N PHE A 92 6.17 -1.04 21.47
CA PHE A 92 7.13 0.05 21.26
C PHE A 92 7.05 0.54 19.81
N GLU A 93 7.43 1.80 19.57
CA GLU A 93 7.45 2.38 18.23
C GLU A 93 6.07 2.37 17.51
N THR A 94 4.97 2.47 18.26
CA THR A 94 3.63 2.74 17.73
C THR A 94 3.60 4.12 17.04
N GLN A 95 3.12 4.14 15.79
CA GLN A 95 3.10 5.33 14.93
C GLN A 95 1.69 5.84 14.64
N PHE A 96 0.69 4.99 14.83
CA PHE A 96 -0.72 5.33 14.71
C PHE A 96 -1.50 4.49 15.73
N LEU A 97 -2.44 5.10 16.45
CA LEU A 97 -3.30 4.41 17.40
C LEU A 97 -4.72 4.98 17.29
N ILE A 98 -5.71 4.12 17.13
CA ILE A 98 -7.13 4.45 17.19
C ILE A 98 -7.79 3.69 18.34
N VAL A 99 -8.54 4.40 19.16
CA VAL A 99 -9.25 3.85 20.34
C VAL A 99 -10.75 4.01 20.14
N GLU A 100 -11.50 2.95 20.41
CA GLU A 100 -12.96 2.96 20.41
C GLU A 100 -13.48 3.38 21.79
N GLY A 101 -13.95 4.62 21.89
CA GLY A 101 -14.64 5.16 23.06
C GLY A 101 -16.12 4.82 23.04
N VAL A 102 -16.61 4.18 24.10
CA VAL A 102 -18.02 3.78 24.28
C VAL A 102 -18.59 4.49 25.52
N ASP A 103 -19.90 4.74 25.54
CA ASP A 103 -20.58 5.30 26.71
C ASP A 103 -20.48 4.37 27.94
N GLU A 104 -20.18 4.95 29.11
CA GLU A 104 -20.16 4.22 30.40
C GLU A 104 -21.58 4.00 30.96
N SER A 105 -22.64 4.61 30.41
CA SER A 105 -24.05 4.45 30.85
C SER A 105 -24.68 3.08 30.51
N ARG A 106 -23.85 2.04 30.33
CA ARG A 106 -24.14 0.69 29.83
C ARG A 106 -25.12 -0.16 30.65
N PHE A 107 -25.69 0.32 31.75
CA PHE A 107 -26.58 -0.48 32.60
C PHE A 107 -28.08 -0.13 32.48
N ALA A 108 -28.49 0.76 31.58
CA ALA A 108 -29.91 1.04 31.34
C ALA A 108 -30.24 0.89 29.84
N GLY A 109 -31.26 0.08 29.53
CA GLY A 109 -31.56 -0.43 28.20
C GLY A 109 -32.18 0.54 27.18
N ASP A 110 -32.49 -0.07 26.04
CA ASP A 110 -33.28 0.34 24.87
C ASP A 110 -32.71 1.34 23.84
N GLY A 111 -32.40 0.78 22.66
CA GLY A 111 -33.02 1.19 21.40
C GLY A 111 -32.46 2.40 20.63
N ALA A 112 -31.63 3.27 21.22
CA ALA A 112 -31.02 4.37 20.49
C ALA A 112 -29.70 3.96 19.79
N GLU A 113 -29.51 4.34 18.53
CA GLU A 113 -28.25 4.13 17.79
C GLU A 113 -27.07 4.65 18.62
N GLN A 114 -26.17 3.73 18.96
CA GLN A 114 -25.04 3.95 19.86
C GLN A 114 -24.05 4.93 19.22
N SER A 115 -23.88 6.10 19.85
CA SER A 115 -22.82 7.04 19.47
C SER A 115 -21.45 6.52 19.96
N VAL A 116 -20.73 5.84 19.07
CA VAL A 116 -19.32 5.46 19.25
C VAL A 116 -18.42 6.64 18.87
N VAL A 117 -17.39 6.91 19.67
CA VAL A 117 -16.37 7.93 19.37
C VAL A 117 -15.05 7.23 19.09
N TYR A 118 -14.50 7.44 17.90
CA TYR A 118 -13.14 6.98 17.58
C TYR A 118 -12.15 8.10 17.87
N THR A 119 -11.19 7.83 18.76
CA THR A 119 -10.12 8.77 19.11
C THR A 119 -8.80 8.31 18.49
N VAL A 120 -8.22 9.14 17.62
CA VAL A 120 -6.93 8.87 16.98
C VAL A 120 -5.81 9.60 17.73
N PHE A 121 -4.75 8.88 18.06
CA PHE A 121 -3.49 9.41 18.59
C PHE A 121 -2.43 9.36 17.50
N LEU A 122 -1.90 10.53 17.13
CA LEU A 122 -0.85 10.68 16.13
C LEU A 122 0.41 11.28 16.77
N PRO A 123 1.55 10.59 16.75
CA PRO A 123 2.85 11.21 16.99
C PRO A 123 3.15 12.31 15.97
N ILE A 124 3.51 13.53 16.38
CA ILE A 124 4.06 14.55 15.45
C ILE A 124 5.47 15.01 15.86
N LEU A 125 6.21 15.62 14.93
CA LEU A 125 7.60 16.05 15.14
C LEU A 125 7.69 17.45 15.78
N GLU A 126 8.64 17.66 16.70
CA GLU A 126 8.97 18.98 17.30
C GLU A 126 10.49 19.26 17.22
N GLY A 127 10.91 20.20 16.38
CA GLY A 127 12.32 20.58 16.24
C GLY A 127 13.24 19.41 15.81
N SER A 128 14.38 19.22 16.51
CA SER A 128 15.32 18.09 16.31
C SER A 128 14.91 16.80 17.05
N PHE A 129 13.86 16.86 17.86
CA PHE A 129 13.33 15.71 18.59
C PHE A 129 12.15 15.11 17.82
N ARG A 130 12.18 13.79 17.62
CA ARG A 130 10.94 13.07 17.37
C ARG A 130 10.20 13.00 18.72
N ALA A 131 9.29 13.93 18.93
CA ALA A 131 8.22 13.70 19.88
C ALA A 131 7.13 12.87 19.21
N VAL A 132 6.23 12.44 20.06
CA VAL A 132 4.85 12.25 19.71
C VAL A 132 4.20 13.61 20.08
N LEU A 133 4.27 14.61 19.21
CA LEU A 133 3.84 16.03 19.29
C LEU A 133 4.71 17.18 19.86
N GLN A 134 4.86 18.33 19.08
CA GLN A 134 4.81 19.80 19.44
C GLN A 134 5.58 20.82 18.46
N GLY A 135 5.51 22.17 18.64
CA GLY A 135 6.08 23.31 17.84
C GLY A 135 7.04 24.34 18.53
N ASN A 136 7.53 25.41 17.84
CA ASN A 136 8.81 26.13 18.15
C ASN A 136 8.74 27.59 18.72
N ALA A 137 9.93 28.23 18.85
CA ALA A 137 10.25 29.43 19.63
C ALA A 137 9.95 30.81 18.99
N ASP A 138 9.41 30.85 17.77
CA ASP A 138 8.84 32.07 17.17
C ASP A 138 7.30 31.99 17.09
N ASP A 139 6.68 31.12 17.90
CA ASP A 139 5.24 30.85 17.94
C ASP A 139 4.64 30.23 16.65
N GLU A 140 5.46 29.60 15.79
CA GLU A 140 5.00 28.96 14.55
C GLU A 140 5.26 27.44 14.52
N LEU A 141 4.18 26.67 14.46
CA LEU A 141 4.14 25.34 13.84
C LEU A 141 2.80 25.18 13.11
N GLU A 142 2.91 25.02 11.79
CA GLU A 142 1.88 25.25 10.79
C GLU A 142 1.02 24.01 10.45
N SER A 143 -0.15 24.29 9.90
CA SER A 143 -1.10 23.39 9.26
C SER A 143 -0.57 22.87 7.91
N SER A 144 -0.71 21.57 7.66
CA SER A 144 -0.58 21.00 6.30
C SER A 144 -1.93 21.10 5.57
N ASN A 145 -2.03 22.01 4.60
CA ASN A 145 -2.96 21.83 3.48
C ASN A 145 -2.44 20.68 2.62
N PHE A 146 -3.24 19.64 2.42
CA PHE A 146 -2.84 18.53 1.56
C PHE A 146 -3.19 18.86 0.11
N GLN A 147 -2.15 18.91 -0.71
CA GLN A 147 -2.27 18.91 -2.15
C GLN A 147 -2.70 17.49 -2.55
N VAL A 148 -3.66 17.38 -3.48
CA VAL A 148 -3.90 16.11 -4.17
C VAL A 148 -2.60 15.72 -4.84
N LEU A 149 -1.94 14.65 -4.36
CA LEU A 149 -0.73 14.15 -4.98
C LEU A 149 -1.08 13.66 -6.38
N GLN A 150 -0.24 14.02 -7.35
CA GLN A 150 -0.35 13.47 -8.69
C GLN A 150 -0.05 11.98 -8.61
N MET A 151 -1.07 11.16 -8.85
CA MET A 151 -0.92 9.71 -8.88
C MET A 151 -0.22 9.31 -10.17
N PRO A 152 0.88 8.51 -10.11
CA PRO A 152 1.56 8.06 -11.31
C PRO A 152 0.67 7.09 -12.09
N ASP A 153 0.60 7.27 -13.41
CA ASP A 153 -0.27 6.44 -14.26
C ASP A 153 0.15 4.97 -14.29
N MET A 154 1.43 4.67 -13.98
CA MET A 154 1.95 3.31 -13.82
C MET A 154 1.09 2.42 -12.89
N LEU A 155 0.38 3.00 -11.92
CA LEU A 155 -0.55 2.28 -11.05
C LEU A 155 -1.66 1.55 -11.82
N ASN A 156 -2.05 2.03 -13.01
CA ASN A 156 -3.16 1.51 -13.79
C ASN A 156 -2.78 0.35 -14.71
N TRP A 157 -1.50 -0.03 -14.72
CA TRP A 157 -0.94 -1.02 -15.62
C TRP A 157 -0.42 -2.23 -14.84
N PHE A 158 -0.42 -3.39 -15.48
CA PHE A 158 0.24 -4.58 -14.94
C PHE A 158 1.76 -4.45 -15.08
N GLY A 159 2.51 -4.89 -14.07
CA GLY A 159 3.96 -4.82 -14.10
C GLY A 159 4.70 -6.07 -13.64
N TRP A 160 6.02 -5.98 -13.71
CA TRP A 160 6.93 -7.03 -13.30
C TRP A 160 8.14 -6.45 -12.57
N CYS A 161 8.51 -7.02 -11.42
CA CYS A 161 9.72 -6.65 -10.68
C CYS A 161 10.74 -7.78 -10.74
N THR A 162 12.00 -7.46 -11.04
CA THR A 162 13.04 -8.48 -11.27
C THR A 162 13.60 -9.11 -9.99
N TRP A 163 13.15 -8.69 -8.81
CA TRP A 163 13.74 -9.09 -7.52
C TRP A 163 13.67 -10.59 -7.27
N ASP A 164 12.50 -11.21 -7.10
CA ASP A 164 12.48 -12.67 -6.84
C ASP A 164 12.85 -13.52 -8.07
N ALA A 165 12.77 -12.91 -9.27
CA ALA A 165 13.16 -13.55 -10.50
C ALA A 165 14.67 -13.84 -10.54
N PHE A 166 15.49 -12.86 -10.14
CA PHE A 166 16.95 -12.94 -10.29
C PHE A 166 17.76 -12.53 -9.06
N TYR A 167 17.12 -11.85 -8.11
CA TYR A 167 17.74 -11.04 -7.07
C TYR A 167 18.86 -10.17 -7.66
N THR A 168 20.02 -10.10 -7.00
CA THR A 168 21.16 -9.34 -7.50
C THR A 168 21.80 -9.89 -8.77
N ASN A 169 21.37 -11.05 -9.28
CA ASN A 169 21.88 -11.65 -10.52
C ASN A 169 21.16 -11.17 -11.77
N VAL A 170 20.27 -10.16 -11.67
CA VAL A 170 19.58 -9.59 -12.84
C VAL A 170 20.57 -9.11 -13.92
N THR A 171 20.25 -9.37 -15.18
CA THR A 171 21.03 -8.98 -16.38
C THR A 171 20.10 -8.37 -17.44
N ALA A 172 20.66 -7.64 -18.41
CA ALA A 172 19.89 -7.15 -19.55
C ALA A 172 19.19 -8.28 -20.33
N GLU A 173 19.87 -9.40 -20.53
CA GLU A 173 19.34 -10.60 -21.16
C GLU A 173 18.19 -11.23 -20.36
N GLY A 174 18.34 -11.36 -19.04
CA GLY A 174 17.28 -11.90 -18.17
C GLY A 174 16.01 -11.04 -18.20
N VAL A 175 16.16 -9.71 -18.27
CA VAL A 175 15.02 -8.79 -18.44
C VAL A 175 14.30 -9.04 -19.78
N LYS A 176 15.05 -9.17 -20.89
CA LYS A 176 14.49 -9.47 -22.21
C LYS A 176 13.74 -10.80 -22.23
N GLU A 177 14.35 -11.84 -21.67
CA GLU A 177 13.76 -13.18 -21.59
C GLU A 177 12.46 -13.18 -20.77
N GLY A 178 12.44 -12.46 -19.65
CA GLY A 178 11.23 -12.29 -18.83
C GLY A 178 10.08 -11.65 -19.60
N LEU A 179 10.31 -10.49 -20.22
CA LEU A 179 9.28 -9.79 -21.00
C LEU A 179 8.76 -10.65 -22.16
N GLN A 180 9.65 -11.33 -22.90
CA GLN A 180 9.26 -12.25 -23.96
C GLN A 180 8.45 -13.45 -23.44
N SER A 181 8.77 -13.95 -22.25
CA SER A 181 8.05 -15.09 -21.67
C SER A 181 6.61 -14.73 -21.26
N PHE A 182 6.37 -13.49 -20.81
CA PHE A 182 5.05 -12.95 -20.55
C PHE A 182 4.21 -12.80 -21.82
N GLU A 183 4.78 -12.20 -22.88
CA GLU A 183 4.10 -12.02 -24.17
C GLU A 183 3.64 -13.35 -24.79
N LYS A 184 4.48 -14.39 -24.69
CA LYS A 184 4.12 -15.75 -25.16
C LYS A 184 2.88 -16.32 -24.47
N GLY A 185 2.55 -15.89 -23.26
CA GLY A 185 1.34 -16.30 -22.55
C GLY A 185 0.12 -15.38 -22.73
N GLY A 186 0.28 -14.31 -23.50
CA GLY A 186 -0.79 -13.34 -23.79
C GLY A 186 -1.11 -12.39 -22.63
N VAL A 187 -0.17 -12.16 -21.72
CA VAL A 187 -0.28 -11.13 -20.68
C VAL A 187 1.03 -10.34 -20.70
N ALA A 188 0.99 -9.09 -21.17
CA ALA A 188 2.18 -8.26 -21.30
C ALA A 188 2.25 -7.21 -20.18
N PRO A 189 3.31 -7.21 -19.34
CA PRO A 189 3.62 -6.10 -18.46
C PRO A 189 3.78 -4.81 -19.28
N LYS A 190 3.21 -3.70 -18.79
CA LYS A 190 3.45 -2.37 -19.35
C LYS A 190 4.37 -1.54 -18.46
N PHE A 191 4.74 -2.05 -17.29
CA PHE A 191 5.85 -1.52 -16.53
C PHE A 191 6.79 -2.61 -16.03
N VAL A 192 8.07 -2.26 -15.86
CA VAL A 192 9.07 -3.12 -15.24
C VAL A 192 9.88 -2.36 -14.20
N ILE A 193 10.19 -3.01 -13.08
CA ILE A 193 11.13 -2.53 -12.07
C ILE A 193 12.38 -3.41 -12.18
N ILE A 194 13.48 -2.82 -12.66
CA ILE A 194 14.81 -3.44 -12.58
C ILE A 194 15.32 -3.22 -11.16
N ASP A 195 15.15 -4.23 -10.32
CA ASP A 195 15.48 -4.20 -8.90
C ASP A 195 16.99 -4.36 -8.65
N ASP A 196 17.41 -4.45 -7.39
CA ASP A 196 18.82 -4.48 -6.98
C ASP A 196 19.65 -5.51 -7.78
N GLY A 197 20.88 -5.12 -8.12
CA GLY A 197 21.83 -5.89 -8.93
C GLY A 197 22.32 -5.16 -10.17
N TRP A 198 21.71 -4.05 -10.60
CA TRP A 198 22.13 -3.31 -11.81
C TRP A 198 23.23 -2.25 -11.55
N GLN A 199 23.37 -1.77 -10.31
CA GLN A 199 24.30 -0.68 -9.96
C GLN A 199 25.78 -1.12 -9.94
N SER A 200 26.69 -0.19 -10.23
CA SER A 200 28.14 -0.38 -10.02
C SER A 200 28.49 -0.31 -8.55
N VAL A 201 28.78 -1.46 -7.95
CA VAL A 201 29.04 -1.57 -6.50
C VAL A 201 30.24 -2.46 -6.21
N SER A 202 30.89 -2.23 -5.08
CA SER A 202 31.91 -3.14 -4.56
C SER A 202 32.05 -3.02 -3.04
N MET A 203 32.59 -4.06 -2.40
CA MET A 203 32.94 -4.05 -0.98
C MET A 203 34.30 -3.38 -0.78
N ASP A 204 34.54 -2.78 0.39
CA ASP A 204 35.88 -2.32 0.74
C ASP A 204 36.84 -3.50 0.95
N PRO A 205 38.15 -3.34 0.70
CA PRO A 205 39.14 -4.39 0.94
C PRO A 205 39.16 -4.94 2.37
N VAL A 206 38.84 -4.09 3.36
CA VAL A 206 38.77 -4.45 4.79
C VAL A 206 37.34 -4.73 5.26
N GLY A 207 36.37 -4.72 4.35
CA GLY A 207 34.96 -4.96 4.67
C GLY A 207 34.68 -6.41 5.02
N ILE A 208 33.64 -6.62 5.84
CA ILE A 208 33.14 -7.94 6.21
C ILE A 208 31.88 -8.19 5.39
N ALA A 209 31.93 -9.21 4.54
CA ALA A 209 30.80 -9.60 3.71
C ALA A 209 29.60 -10.01 4.57
N SER A 210 28.41 -9.56 4.16
CA SER A 210 27.13 -9.91 4.76
C SER A 210 26.17 -10.28 3.64
N ILE A 211 26.30 -11.50 3.14
CA ILE A 211 25.52 -12.02 2.03
C ILE A 211 24.23 -12.62 2.59
N ALA A 212 23.09 -12.02 2.24
CA ALA A 212 21.79 -12.56 2.58
C ALA A 212 21.39 -13.70 1.62
N ASP A 213 20.35 -14.45 1.99
CA ASP A 213 19.85 -15.60 1.19
C ASP A 213 19.40 -15.22 -0.23
N ASN A 214 19.15 -13.93 -0.47
CA ASN A 214 18.84 -13.32 -1.77
C ASN A 214 20.09 -12.79 -2.50
N ALA A 215 21.29 -13.22 -2.11
CA ALA A 215 22.58 -12.83 -2.68
C ALA A 215 22.99 -11.35 -2.52
N ALA A 216 22.16 -10.50 -1.89
CA ALA A 216 22.54 -9.13 -1.58
C ALA A 216 23.67 -9.10 -0.54
N ASN A 217 24.76 -8.42 -0.87
CA ASN A 217 25.81 -8.12 0.10
C ASN A 217 25.62 -6.71 0.66
N PHE A 218 25.09 -6.62 1.88
CA PHE A 218 24.79 -5.34 2.52
C PHE A 218 26.03 -4.48 2.83
N ALA A 219 27.24 -5.05 2.72
CA ALA A 219 28.51 -4.35 2.90
C ALA A 219 28.99 -3.59 1.64
N ASN A 220 28.37 -3.84 0.48
CA ASN A 220 28.75 -3.19 -0.77
C ASN A 220 28.41 -1.70 -0.75
N ARG A 221 29.22 -0.90 -1.44
CA ARG A 221 29.01 0.55 -1.64
C ARG A 221 28.91 0.89 -3.12
N LEU A 222 28.16 1.94 -3.42
CA LEU A 222 28.11 2.53 -4.74
C LEU A 222 29.50 3.08 -5.11
N THR A 223 30.01 2.65 -6.26
CA THR A 223 31.29 3.14 -6.81
C THR A 223 31.11 3.97 -8.06
N HIS A 224 29.91 3.99 -8.64
CA HIS A 224 29.56 4.91 -9.71
C HIS A 224 28.03 5.03 -9.84
N ILE A 225 27.53 6.20 -10.27
CA ILE A 225 26.11 6.43 -10.58
C ILE A 225 25.58 5.70 -11.82
N LYS A 226 26.46 5.07 -12.60
CA LYS A 226 26.12 4.36 -13.84
C LYS A 226 26.07 2.86 -13.53
N GLU A 227 25.27 2.15 -14.31
CA GLU A 227 25.10 0.71 -14.31
C GLU A 227 26.42 -0.06 -14.34
N ASN A 228 26.38 -1.30 -13.88
CA ASN A 228 27.49 -2.24 -13.98
C ASN A 228 27.52 -2.93 -15.35
N HIS A 229 28.55 -3.76 -15.53
CA HIS A 229 28.80 -4.47 -16.78
C HIS A 229 27.63 -5.35 -17.26
N LYS A 230 26.71 -5.81 -16.39
CA LYS A 230 25.58 -6.67 -16.77
C LYS A 230 24.51 -5.95 -17.62
N PHE A 231 24.58 -4.63 -17.67
CA PHE A 231 23.67 -3.76 -18.42
C PHE A 231 24.38 -2.95 -19.51
N GLN A 232 25.63 -3.30 -19.80
CA GLN A 232 26.40 -2.73 -20.92
C GLN A 232 26.41 -3.72 -22.09
N LYS A 233 26.21 -3.24 -23.32
CA LYS A 233 26.07 -4.05 -24.53
C LYS A 233 27.19 -5.10 -24.73
N ASN A 234 28.42 -4.72 -24.37
CA ASN A 234 29.60 -5.60 -24.42
C ASN A 234 30.29 -5.65 -23.05
N GLY A 235 29.52 -5.51 -21.97
CA GLY A 235 30.06 -5.35 -20.63
C GLY A 235 30.89 -6.55 -20.19
N ARG A 236 31.99 -6.27 -19.51
CA ARG A 236 32.86 -7.27 -18.90
C ARG A 236 33.17 -6.83 -17.48
N GLU A 237 33.21 -7.76 -16.55
CA GLU A 237 33.54 -7.45 -15.16
C GLU A 237 34.90 -6.75 -15.08
N GLY A 238 34.99 -5.69 -14.26
CA GLY A 238 36.18 -4.84 -14.13
C GLY A 238 36.41 -3.84 -15.27
N HIS A 239 35.63 -3.87 -16.36
CA HIS A 239 35.71 -2.92 -17.46
C HIS A 239 34.44 -2.07 -17.55
N ARG A 240 34.60 -0.84 -18.04
CA ARG A 240 33.51 0.12 -18.22
C ARG A 240 33.44 0.58 -19.66
N GLU A 241 32.25 0.50 -20.23
CA GLU A 241 31.88 1.22 -21.44
C GLU A 241 31.35 2.61 -21.05
N ASP A 242 32.00 3.67 -21.54
CA ASP A 242 31.64 5.05 -21.20
C ASP A 242 30.59 5.65 -22.11
N ASP A 243 30.42 5.07 -23.31
CA ASP A 243 29.38 5.43 -24.28
C ASP A 243 27.98 5.17 -23.70
N PRO A 244 27.20 6.21 -23.34
CA PRO A 244 25.88 6.04 -22.74
C PRO A 244 24.91 5.25 -23.62
N ALA A 245 25.09 5.31 -24.95
CA ALA A 245 24.25 4.59 -25.91
C ALA A 245 24.46 3.07 -25.88
N LYS A 246 25.55 2.61 -25.26
CA LYS A 246 25.87 1.20 -25.03
C LYS A 246 25.71 0.76 -23.57
N GLY A 247 25.36 1.69 -22.69
CA GLY A 247 25.02 1.44 -21.30
C GLY A 247 23.55 1.08 -21.11
N LEU A 248 22.97 1.51 -19.99
CA LEU A 248 21.57 1.24 -19.64
C LEU A 248 20.58 1.69 -20.75
N ALA A 249 20.89 2.77 -21.46
CA ALA A 249 20.05 3.27 -22.56
C ALA A 249 19.87 2.24 -23.68
N HIS A 250 20.87 1.38 -23.92
CA HIS A 250 20.81 0.37 -24.97
C HIS A 250 19.64 -0.60 -24.73
N ILE A 251 19.60 -1.17 -23.53
CA ILE A 251 18.60 -2.17 -23.15
C ILE A 251 17.22 -1.53 -22.98
N VAL A 252 17.14 -0.32 -22.39
CA VAL A 252 15.86 0.39 -22.23
C VAL A 252 15.22 0.70 -23.58
N ASN A 253 16.00 1.19 -24.55
CA ASN A 253 15.52 1.42 -25.91
C ASN A 253 15.11 0.12 -26.61
N GLU A 254 15.86 -0.97 -26.40
CA GLU A 254 15.52 -2.27 -26.97
C GLU A 254 14.18 -2.80 -26.41
N ILE A 255 14.00 -2.78 -25.09
CA ILE A 255 12.77 -3.32 -24.48
C ILE A 255 11.55 -2.45 -24.75
N LYS A 256 11.68 -1.11 -24.72
CA LYS A 256 10.58 -0.20 -25.07
C LYS A 256 10.23 -0.25 -26.56
N GLY A 257 11.20 -0.56 -27.43
CA GLY A 257 10.97 -0.68 -28.87
C GLY A 257 10.36 -2.02 -29.30
N LYS A 258 10.62 -3.10 -28.55
CA LYS A 258 10.11 -4.45 -28.84
C LYS A 258 8.83 -4.80 -28.11
N HIS A 259 8.66 -4.27 -26.91
CA HIS A 259 7.54 -4.55 -26.03
C HIS A 259 6.72 -3.28 -25.85
N GLU A 260 5.42 -3.42 -25.58
CA GLU A 260 4.53 -2.27 -25.34
C GLU A 260 4.73 -1.65 -23.94
N LEU A 261 5.97 -1.61 -23.45
CA LEU A 261 6.32 -1.03 -22.16
C LEU A 261 6.11 0.49 -22.17
N LYS A 262 5.35 0.96 -21.17
CA LYS A 262 5.12 2.37 -20.89
C LYS A 262 6.16 2.90 -19.91
N TYR A 263 6.53 2.09 -18.91
CA TYR A 263 7.38 2.53 -17.80
C TYR A 263 8.52 1.54 -17.49
N VAL A 264 9.71 2.06 -17.29
CA VAL A 264 10.88 1.33 -16.77
C VAL A 264 11.38 2.06 -15.54
N TYR A 265 11.29 1.41 -14.39
CA TYR A 265 11.79 1.93 -13.11
C TYR A 265 13.06 1.16 -12.71
N VAL A 266 13.93 1.80 -11.94
CA VAL A 266 15.12 1.14 -11.35
C VAL A 266 15.16 1.31 -9.84
N TRP A 267 15.74 0.33 -9.16
CA TRP A 267 15.93 0.38 -7.71
C TRP A 267 17.22 1.14 -7.33
N HIS A 268 17.19 1.90 -6.24
CA HIS A 268 18.41 2.29 -5.49
C HIS A 268 18.09 2.52 -4.01
N ALA A 269 19.10 2.46 -3.13
CA ALA A 269 18.90 2.87 -1.74
C ALA A 269 18.89 4.40 -1.60
N ILE A 270 18.26 4.94 -0.55
CA ILE A 270 18.31 6.39 -0.26
C ILE A 270 19.76 6.89 -0.13
N THR A 271 20.67 6.07 0.37
CA THR A 271 22.10 6.40 0.51
C THR A 271 22.93 6.05 -0.72
N GLY A 272 22.29 5.79 -1.87
CA GLY A 272 22.92 5.37 -3.13
C GLY A 272 22.98 3.85 -3.28
N TYR A 273 23.46 3.12 -2.27
CA TYR A 273 23.39 1.66 -2.14
C TYR A 273 23.33 1.26 -0.66
N TRP A 274 23.25 -0.04 -0.34
CA TRP A 274 23.16 -0.56 1.03
C TRP A 274 24.22 0.03 1.99
N GLY A 275 25.50 -0.03 1.62
CA GLY A 275 26.61 0.53 2.39
C GLY A 275 26.90 2.01 2.12
N GLY A 276 26.04 2.69 1.35
CA GLY A 276 26.21 4.09 0.95
C GLY A 276 27.09 4.29 -0.29
N VAL A 277 27.57 5.52 -0.48
CA VAL A 277 28.51 5.91 -1.55
C VAL A 277 29.96 5.79 -1.05
N ARG A 278 30.82 5.09 -1.79
CA ARG A 278 32.24 4.90 -1.42
C ARG A 278 32.96 6.26 -1.30
N PRO A 279 33.54 6.59 -0.13
CA PRO A 279 34.34 7.80 0.02
C PRO A 279 35.59 7.80 -0.86
N GLY A 280 35.88 8.93 -1.50
CA GLY A 280 37.11 9.16 -2.26
C GLY A 280 37.28 8.30 -3.51
N VAL A 281 36.19 7.72 -4.04
CA VAL A 281 36.24 7.02 -5.33
C VAL A 281 36.25 8.02 -6.48
N ASP A 282 37.12 7.77 -7.46
CA ASP A 282 37.29 8.60 -8.65
C ASP A 282 35.95 8.86 -9.36
N GLY A 283 35.68 10.13 -9.67
CA GLY A 283 34.45 10.58 -10.34
C GLY A 283 33.23 10.79 -9.42
N MET A 284 33.39 10.58 -8.11
CA MET A 284 32.33 10.81 -7.10
C MET A 284 32.80 11.62 -5.90
N GLU A 285 34.03 12.14 -5.92
CA GLU A 285 34.66 12.86 -4.80
C GLU A 285 33.91 14.15 -4.45
N HIS A 286 33.29 14.81 -5.45
CA HIS A 286 32.53 16.04 -5.29
C HIS A 286 31.23 15.88 -4.48
N TYR A 287 30.76 14.65 -4.28
CA TYR A 287 29.66 14.36 -3.35
C TYR A 287 30.12 14.36 -1.88
N GLU A 288 31.42 14.39 -1.63
CA GLU A 288 32.05 14.48 -0.31
C GLU A 288 31.52 13.42 0.68
N SER A 289 31.31 12.20 0.19
CA SER A 289 30.84 11.08 1.03
C SER A 289 31.81 10.79 2.16
N LYS A 290 31.29 10.57 3.38
CA LYS A 290 32.09 10.26 4.57
C LYS A 290 31.55 9.03 5.28
N MET A 291 32.47 8.26 5.86
CA MET A 291 32.09 7.11 6.69
C MET A 291 31.35 7.58 7.95
N GLN A 292 30.19 6.98 8.18
CA GLN A 292 29.34 7.16 9.35
C GLN A 292 28.95 5.79 9.90
N TYR A 293 28.73 5.69 11.21
CA TYR A 293 28.39 4.43 11.86
C TYR A 293 26.98 4.55 12.45
N PRO A 294 25.98 3.84 11.87
CA PRO A 294 24.62 3.78 12.40
C PRO A 294 24.55 3.50 13.90
N VAL A 295 23.74 4.30 14.61
CA VAL A 295 23.39 4.04 16.02
C VAL A 295 21.89 3.80 16.13
N SER A 296 21.52 2.57 16.50
CA SER A 296 20.12 2.19 16.68
C SER A 296 19.56 2.70 18.01
N SER A 297 18.31 3.16 18.00
CA SER A 297 17.63 3.59 19.23
C SER A 297 17.19 2.39 20.08
N PRO A 298 17.05 2.55 21.41
CA PRO A 298 16.53 1.47 22.27
C PRO A 298 15.14 0.95 21.85
N GLY A 299 14.32 1.78 21.21
CA GLY A 299 13.01 1.37 20.68
C GLY A 299 13.14 0.42 19.51
N VAL A 300 13.98 0.76 18.53
CA VAL A 300 14.29 -0.11 17.38
C VAL A 300 14.98 -1.40 17.82
N GLN A 301 15.84 -1.37 18.84
CA GLN A 301 16.44 -2.58 19.43
C GLN A 301 15.41 -3.53 20.08
N LYS A 302 14.17 -3.07 20.37
CA LYS A 302 13.06 -3.92 20.82
C LYS A 302 12.34 -4.64 19.68
N ASN A 303 12.62 -4.28 18.43
CA ASN A 303 12.04 -4.89 17.24
C ASN A 303 12.80 -6.16 16.83
N GLU A 304 12.36 -6.79 15.74
CA GLU A 304 13.07 -7.88 15.07
C GLU A 304 14.50 -7.45 14.71
N PRO A 305 15.53 -8.28 15.01
CA PRO A 305 16.90 -8.01 14.59
C PRO A 305 17.00 -7.83 13.07
N CYS A 306 17.88 -6.95 12.64
CA CYS A 306 18.04 -6.65 11.22
C CYS A 306 19.50 -6.87 10.79
N ASP A 307 19.72 -7.91 9.99
CA ASP A 307 21.06 -8.27 9.52
C ASP A 307 21.66 -7.19 8.62
N ALA A 308 20.83 -6.53 7.79
CA ALA A 308 21.27 -5.37 7.01
C ALA A 308 21.79 -4.25 7.92
N LEU A 309 21.05 -3.87 8.97
CA LEU A 309 21.51 -2.85 9.91
C LEU A 309 22.79 -3.28 10.64
N ASN A 310 22.89 -4.54 11.06
CA ASN A 310 24.09 -5.07 11.73
C ASN A 310 25.32 -4.99 10.82
N SER A 311 25.16 -5.36 9.55
CA SER A 311 26.20 -5.26 8.54
C SER A 311 26.65 -3.82 8.32
N ILE A 312 25.70 -2.89 8.10
CA ILE A 312 25.99 -1.48 7.86
C ILE A 312 26.62 -0.84 9.11
N SER A 313 26.19 -1.23 10.32
CA SER A 313 26.78 -0.75 11.57
C SER A 313 28.22 -1.23 11.75
N THR A 314 28.53 -2.45 11.30
CA THR A 314 29.87 -3.04 11.40
C THR A 314 30.82 -2.46 10.35
N ASN A 315 30.38 -2.38 9.10
CA ASN A 315 31.18 -1.90 7.98
C ASN A 315 31.22 -0.37 7.88
N GLY A 316 30.28 0.33 8.53
CA GLY A 316 29.99 1.74 8.33
C GLY A 316 29.19 2.00 7.05
N LEU A 317 28.62 3.20 6.94
CA LEU A 317 27.89 3.70 5.78
C LEU A 317 28.61 4.92 5.19
N GLY A 318 28.81 4.93 3.88
CA GLY A 318 29.31 6.10 3.15
C GLY A 318 28.19 7.11 2.93
N LEU A 319 28.06 8.08 3.83
CA LEU A 319 27.00 9.08 3.78
C LEU A 319 27.46 10.26 2.92
N VAL A 320 26.77 10.48 1.79
CA VAL A 320 26.92 11.69 0.96
C VAL A 320 26.78 12.94 1.84
N ASN A 321 27.56 13.99 1.58
CA ASN A 321 27.41 15.22 2.34
C ASN A 321 25.96 15.74 2.19
N PRO A 322 25.22 15.98 3.29
CA PRO A 322 23.83 16.47 3.21
C PRO A 322 23.65 17.77 2.42
N GLU A 323 24.69 18.60 2.28
CA GLU A 323 24.65 19.81 1.44
C GLU A 323 24.85 19.53 -0.07
N LYS A 324 25.28 18.32 -0.42
CA LYS A 324 25.55 17.86 -1.80
C LYS A 324 24.57 16.79 -2.27
N VAL A 325 23.68 16.32 -1.40
CA VAL A 325 22.78 15.19 -1.69
C VAL A 325 21.81 15.47 -2.85
N PHE A 326 21.36 16.72 -3.03
CA PHE A 326 20.59 17.10 -4.21
C PHE A 326 21.40 16.93 -5.50
N SER A 327 22.66 17.37 -5.53
CA SER A 327 23.54 17.19 -6.70
C SER A 327 23.72 15.71 -7.01
N PHE A 328 23.96 14.88 -5.98
CA PHE A 328 24.05 13.43 -6.14
C PHE A 328 22.80 12.82 -6.78
N TYR A 329 21.61 13.06 -6.20
CA TYR A 329 20.38 12.53 -6.78
C TYR A 329 20.08 13.11 -8.16
N ASN A 330 20.34 14.40 -8.37
CA ASN A 330 20.06 15.05 -9.64
C ASN A 330 20.95 14.49 -10.74
N GLU A 331 22.24 14.30 -10.50
CA GLU A 331 23.15 13.69 -11.47
C GLU A 331 22.78 12.23 -11.76
N LEU A 332 22.46 11.44 -10.73
CA LEU A 332 21.97 10.06 -10.88
C LEU A 332 20.67 10.02 -11.69
N HIS A 333 19.64 10.78 -11.30
CA HIS A 333 18.33 10.74 -11.96
C HIS A 333 18.36 11.38 -13.35
N SER A 334 19.17 12.42 -13.58
CA SER A 334 19.38 12.96 -14.94
C SER A 334 20.04 11.93 -15.85
N TYR A 335 21.01 11.16 -15.36
CA TYR A 335 21.58 10.04 -16.10
C TYR A 335 20.52 8.98 -16.42
N LEU A 336 19.76 8.54 -15.42
CA LEU A 336 18.69 7.54 -15.59
C LEU A 336 17.63 7.99 -16.59
N ALA A 337 17.13 9.24 -16.46
CA ALA A 337 16.17 9.82 -17.39
C ALA A 337 16.73 9.90 -18.82
N SER A 338 18.02 10.25 -18.98
CA SER A 338 18.68 10.25 -20.30
C SER A 338 18.81 8.85 -20.91
N ALA A 339 18.81 7.80 -20.08
CA ALA A 339 18.77 6.41 -20.49
C ALA A 339 17.33 5.89 -20.75
N GLY A 340 16.31 6.74 -20.61
CA GLY A 340 14.90 6.39 -20.84
C GLY A 340 14.21 5.75 -19.64
N ILE A 341 14.78 5.83 -18.43
CA ILE A 341 14.12 5.41 -17.19
C ILE A 341 13.06 6.44 -16.79
N ASP A 342 11.88 5.97 -16.39
CA ASP A 342 10.70 6.79 -16.11
C ASP A 342 10.47 7.05 -14.62
N GLY A 343 11.21 6.36 -13.75
CA GLY A 343 11.12 6.54 -12.30
C GLY A 343 12.02 5.59 -11.50
N VAL A 344 11.89 5.67 -10.18
CA VAL A 344 12.75 4.93 -9.24
C VAL A 344 11.97 4.24 -8.12
N LYS A 345 12.45 3.09 -7.67
CA LYS A 345 12.06 2.48 -6.38
C LYS A 345 13.18 2.77 -5.39
N VAL A 346 12.88 3.49 -4.31
CA VAL A 346 13.91 3.95 -3.36
C VAL A 346 13.78 3.26 -2.01
N ASP A 347 14.74 2.40 -1.71
CA ASP A 347 14.75 1.55 -0.51
C ASP A 347 15.62 2.12 0.62
N VAL A 348 15.65 1.39 1.73
CA VAL A 348 16.52 1.62 2.89
C VAL A 348 16.32 3.00 3.54
N GLN A 349 15.15 3.63 3.33
CA GLN A 349 14.95 5.03 3.70
C GLN A 349 15.05 5.29 5.21
N ASN A 350 14.61 4.35 6.07
CA ASN A 350 14.67 4.52 7.53
C ASN A 350 16.12 4.55 8.08
N ILE A 351 17.15 4.20 7.30
CA ILE A 351 18.55 4.19 7.80
C ILE A 351 18.99 5.56 8.31
N LEU A 352 18.45 6.64 7.72
CA LEU A 352 18.74 8.02 8.11
C LEU A 352 18.45 8.29 9.59
N GLU A 353 17.52 7.55 10.21
CA GLU A 353 17.21 7.72 11.63
C GLU A 353 18.39 7.40 12.56
N THR A 354 19.32 6.57 12.08
CA THR A 354 20.49 6.09 12.83
C THR A 354 21.75 6.93 12.59
N LEU A 355 21.67 7.90 11.68
CA LEU A 355 22.81 8.67 11.16
C LEU A 355 22.75 10.15 11.53
N GLY A 356 21.80 10.56 12.38
CA GLY A 356 21.57 11.98 12.69
C GLY A 356 22.68 12.68 13.50
N ALA A 357 23.63 11.93 14.07
CA ALA A 357 24.74 12.49 14.85
C ALA A 357 25.63 13.37 13.96
N GLY A 358 25.93 14.60 14.41
CA GLY A 358 26.70 15.57 13.62
C GLY A 358 25.90 16.28 12.52
N HIS A 359 24.62 15.95 12.33
CA HIS A 359 23.76 16.48 11.25
C HIS A 359 22.50 17.20 11.75
N GLY A 360 22.52 17.70 12.99
CA GLY A 360 21.37 18.39 13.62
C GLY A 360 20.24 17.47 14.08
N GLY A 361 20.49 16.15 14.11
CA GLY A 361 19.54 15.13 14.53
C GLY A 361 18.86 14.43 13.36
N ARG A 362 18.25 13.28 13.65
CA ARG A 362 17.65 12.40 12.64
C ARG A 362 16.56 13.06 11.79
N VAL A 363 15.75 13.93 12.40
CA VAL A 363 14.62 14.60 11.72
C VAL A 363 15.15 15.56 10.65
N LEU A 364 16.19 16.33 10.99
CA LEU A 364 16.78 17.28 10.03
C LEU A 364 17.47 16.54 8.88
N LEU A 365 18.20 15.45 9.19
CA LEU A 365 18.85 14.64 8.16
C LEU A 365 17.83 13.99 7.21
N ALA A 366 16.80 13.34 7.76
CA ALA A 366 15.70 12.76 6.98
C ALA A 366 15.07 13.81 6.07
N ARG A 367 14.70 14.97 6.62
CA ARG A 367 14.10 16.07 5.85
C ARG A 367 14.98 16.54 4.70
N LYS A 368 16.28 16.73 4.93
CA LYS A 368 17.22 17.16 3.87
C LYS A 368 17.29 16.14 2.72
N TYR A 369 17.43 14.85 3.06
CA TYR A 369 17.50 13.78 2.06
C TYR A 369 16.20 13.64 1.26
N HIS A 370 15.05 13.64 1.93
CA HIS A 370 13.74 13.54 1.28
C HIS A 370 13.45 14.75 0.38
N GLN A 371 13.74 15.96 0.84
CA GLN A 371 13.58 17.16 0.01
C GLN A 371 14.44 17.11 -1.25
N ALA A 372 15.69 16.67 -1.13
CA ALA A 372 16.59 16.51 -2.26
C ALA A 372 16.13 15.40 -3.22
N LEU A 373 15.66 14.28 -2.68
CA LEU A 373 15.13 13.16 -3.45
C LEU A 373 13.90 13.58 -4.26
N GLU A 374 12.90 14.17 -3.61
CA GLU A 374 11.68 14.64 -4.26
C GLU A 374 11.94 15.76 -5.28
N ALA A 375 12.87 16.69 -4.98
CA ALA A 375 13.26 17.72 -5.93
C ALA A 375 13.95 17.12 -7.18
N SER A 376 14.78 16.10 -7.00
CA SER A 376 15.42 15.41 -8.12
C SER A 376 14.40 14.60 -8.94
N THR A 377 13.53 13.83 -8.29
CA THR A 377 12.48 13.03 -8.95
C THR A 377 11.56 13.94 -9.78
N ALA A 378 11.03 15.01 -9.18
CA ALA A 378 10.15 15.94 -9.87
C ALA A 378 10.83 16.67 -11.05
N ARG A 379 12.16 16.82 -11.00
CA ARG A 379 12.92 17.45 -12.08
C ARG A 379 13.20 16.51 -13.25
N ASN A 380 13.41 15.22 -12.99
CA ASN A 380 13.93 14.28 -13.98
C ASN A 380 12.88 13.31 -14.52
N PHE A 381 11.79 13.06 -13.77
CA PHE A 381 10.74 12.12 -14.15
C PHE A 381 9.40 12.84 -14.32
N PRO A 382 8.83 12.90 -15.54
CA PRO A 382 7.61 13.67 -15.83
C PRO A 382 6.40 13.32 -14.95
N ASP A 383 6.25 12.05 -14.58
CA ASP A 383 5.15 11.56 -13.74
C ASP A 383 5.48 11.58 -12.24
N ASN A 384 6.57 12.26 -11.85
CA ASN A 384 7.12 12.23 -10.50
C ASN A 384 7.29 10.78 -9.99
N GLY A 385 7.83 9.93 -10.89
CA GLY A 385 7.86 8.48 -10.74
C GLY A 385 8.75 8.00 -9.59
N ILE A 386 8.14 7.73 -8.44
CA ILE A 386 8.84 7.18 -7.27
C ILE A 386 7.96 6.22 -6.48
N ILE A 387 8.53 5.08 -6.08
CA ILE A 387 7.99 4.19 -5.05
C ILE A 387 8.88 4.32 -3.81
N SER A 388 8.34 4.87 -2.72
CA SER A 388 9.06 4.99 -1.45
C SER A 388 8.97 3.69 -0.64
N CYS A 389 10.12 3.15 -0.26
CA CYS A 389 10.20 1.81 0.30
C CYS A 389 11.10 1.79 1.55
N MET A 390 10.82 0.89 2.50
CA MET A 390 11.51 0.82 3.80
C MET A 390 11.47 2.14 4.58
N SER A 391 10.36 2.89 4.43
CA SER A 391 10.22 4.30 4.79
C SER A 391 9.21 4.56 5.92
N HIS A 392 8.79 3.52 6.65
CA HIS A 392 7.63 3.63 7.53
C HIS A 392 7.83 4.50 8.77
N ASN A 393 9.02 4.97 9.12
CA ASN A 393 9.15 5.82 10.31
C ASN A 393 8.52 7.21 10.06
N THR A 394 7.98 7.83 11.11
CA THR A 394 7.36 9.16 11.02
C THR A 394 8.33 10.25 10.56
N ASP A 395 9.63 10.06 10.80
CA ASP A 395 10.67 11.00 10.36
C ASP A 395 10.66 11.11 8.83
N ASN A 396 10.49 9.99 8.13
CA ASN A 396 10.38 9.90 6.68
C ASN A 396 8.99 10.26 6.17
N LEU A 397 7.93 9.66 6.74
CA LEU A 397 6.54 9.88 6.30
C LEU A 397 6.16 11.38 6.34
N TYR A 398 6.57 12.11 7.38
CA TYR A 398 6.28 13.55 7.49
C TYR A 398 7.31 14.45 6.78
N SER A 399 8.41 13.89 6.28
CA SER A 399 9.38 14.62 5.47
C SER A 399 9.06 14.56 3.98
N SER A 400 8.30 13.55 3.55
CA SER A 400 7.83 13.44 2.16
C SER A 400 6.59 14.32 1.94
N LYS A 401 6.65 15.14 0.89
CA LYS A 401 5.59 16.09 0.51
C LYS A 401 5.00 15.83 -0.87
N ARG A 402 5.71 15.08 -1.71
CA ARG A 402 5.40 14.90 -3.14
C ARG A 402 5.40 13.43 -3.57
N SER A 403 6.12 12.54 -2.90
CA SER A 403 6.10 11.12 -3.26
C SER A 403 4.71 10.55 -3.09
N ALA A 404 4.12 10.08 -4.18
CA ALA A 404 2.74 9.62 -4.19
C ALA A 404 2.59 8.17 -3.72
N VAL A 405 3.60 7.32 -3.92
CA VAL A 405 3.51 5.88 -3.67
C VAL A 405 4.45 5.45 -2.54
N VAL A 406 3.95 4.62 -1.63
CA VAL A 406 4.71 4.05 -0.50
C VAL A 406 4.45 2.56 -0.36
N ARG A 407 5.49 1.73 -0.24
CA ARG A 407 5.30 0.30 0.10
C ARG A 407 4.60 0.20 1.45
N ALA A 408 3.60 -0.66 1.57
CA ALA A 408 2.69 -0.70 2.70
C ALA A 408 3.05 -1.75 3.78
N SER A 409 4.02 -2.63 3.52
CA SER A 409 4.43 -3.70 4.44
C SER A 409 5.86 -4.16 4.18
N ASP A 410 6.31 -5.10 5.01
CA ASP A 410 7.45 -5.96 4.73
C ASP A 410 7.23 -6.81 3.46
N ASP A 411 8.31 -7.36 2.94
CA ASP A 411 8.34 -8.06 1.65
C ASP A 411 7.37 -9.25 1.62
N PHE A 412 6.87 -9.55 0.42
CA PHE A 412 6.36 -10.88 0.10
C PHE A 412 7.50 -11.90 0.22
N TRP A 413 7.45 -12.77 1.23
CA TRP A 413 8.45 -13.82 1.45
C TRP A 413 7.95 -15.16 0.90
N PRO A 414 8.28 -15.56 -0.34
CA PRO A 414 7.75 -16.77 -0.98
C PRO A 414 8.11 -18.07 -0.24
N ARG A 415 9.13 -18.04 0.62
CA ARG A 415 9.63 -19.22 1.35
C ARG A 415 9.28 -19.20 2.84
N ASP A 416 8.62 -18.16 3.34
CA ASP A 416 8.16 -18.09 4.73
C ASP A 416 6.63 -18.23 4.76
N PRO A 417 6.10 -19.44 5.06
CA PRO A 417 4.66 -19.66 5.10
C PRO A 417 3.95 -18.80 6.15
N ALA A 418 4.63 -18.41 7.24
CA ALA A 418 4.04 -17.56 8.27
C ALA A 418 3.76 -16.14 7.75
N SER A 419 4.51 -15.68 6.75
CA SER A 419 4.42 -14.32 6.23
C SER A 419 3.11 -14.03 5.49
N HIS A 420 2.48 -15.01 4.85
CA HIS A 420 1.47 -14.73 3.83
C HIS A 420 0.16 -14.14 4.38
N THR A 421 -0.40 -14.71 5.45
CA THR A 421 -1.61 -14.14 6.06
C THR A 421 -1.31 -12.85 6.83
N ILE A 422 -0.13 -12.78 7.46
CA ILE A 422 0.37 -11.59 8.15
C ILE A 422 0.54 -10.43 7.16
N HIS A 423 1.04 -10.70 5.96
CA HIS A 423 1.25 -9.71 4.91
C HIS A 423 -0.07 -9.07 4.51
N ILE A 424 -1.11 -9.86 4.18
CA ILE A 424 -2.43 -9.32 3.80
C ILE A 424 -3.05 -8.50 4.93
N ALA A 425 -2.92 -8.94 6.18
CA ALA A 425 -3.37 -8.14 7.31
C ALA A 425 -2.55 -6.85 7.45
N SER A 426 -1.23 -6.91 7.33
CA SER A 426 -0.34 -5.75 7.46
C SER A 426 -0.59 -4.68 6.41
N VAL A 427 -0.68 -5.06 5.12
CA VAL A 427 -0.96 -4.07 4.05
C VAL A 427 -2.31 -3.39 4.24
N ALA A 428 -3.35 -4.14 4.63
CA ALA A 428 -4.68 -3.58 4.85
C ALA A 428 -4.70 -2.60 6.04
N TYR A 429 -4.17 -3.01 7.19
CA TYR A 429 -4.20 -2.16 8.40
C TYR A 429 -3.22 -0.98 8.32
N ASN A 430 -2.03 -1.15 7.74
CA ASN A 430 -1.13 -0.03 7.51
C ASN A 430 -1.74 1.01 6.56
N THR A 431 -2.56 0.57 5.59
CA THR A 431 -3.28 1.46 4.67
C THR A 431 -4.29 2.38 5.39
N VAL A 432 -4.78 2.03 6.58
CA VAL A 432 -5.62 2.93 7.41
C VAL A 432 -4.86 4.23 7.77
N PHE A 433 -3.55 4.15 7.95
CA PHE A 433 -2.71 5.31 8.23
C PHE A 433 -2.07 5.86 6.95
N LEU A 434 -1.33 5.03 6.21
CA LEU A 434 -0.57 5.47 5.02
C LEU A 434 -1.49 5.99 3.91
N GLY A 435 -2.65 5.37 3.74
CA GLY A 435 -3.63 5.68 2.70
C GLY A 435 -4.33 7.03 2.85
N GLU A 436 -4.08 7.77 3.93
CA GLU A 436 -4.60 9.14 4.11
C GLU A 436 -3.74 10.20 3.40
N PHE A 437 -2.49 9.89 3.07
CA PHE A 437 -1.57 10.86 2.45
C PHE A 437 -0.71 10.29 1.32
N MET A 438 -0.62 8.96 1.16
CA MET A 438 0.08 8.31 0.05
C MET A 438 -0.74 7.14 -0.48
N GLN A 439 -0.55 6.79 -1.75
CA GLN A 439 -1.06 5.56 -2.33
C GLN A 439 -0.20 4.37 -1.84
N PRO A 440 -0.78 3.43 -1.07
CA PRO A 440 -0.03 2.28 -0.61
C PRO A 440 0.21 1.29 -1.76
N ASP A 441 1.44 0.82 -1.86
CA ASP A 441 1.88 -0.28 -2.71
C ASP A 441 1.95 -1.57 -1.89
N TRP A 442 1.27 -2.61 -2.34
CA TRP A 442 1.08 -3.87 -1.60
C TRP A 442 2.11 -4.93 -1.98
N ASP A 443 3.21 -4.50 -2.59
CA ASP A 443 4.35 -5.32 -2.98
C ASP A 443 4.05 -6.32 -4.11
N MET A 444 5.12 -6.80 -4.75
CA MET A 444 5.06 -7.90 -5.70
C MET A 444 4.58 -9.20 -5.07
N PHE A 445 4.22 -10.18 -5.90
CA PHE A 445 3.97 -11.56 -5.50
C PHE A 445 4.30 -12.53 -6.63
N HIS A 446 4.32 -13.82 -6.31
CA HIS A 446 4.45 -14.88 -7.33
C HIS A 446 3.08 -15.34 -7.82
N SER A 447 2.88 -15.38 -9.14
CA SER A 447 1.68 -15.98 -9.73
C SER A 447 1.69 -17.51 -9.65
N VAL A 448 2.88 -18.12 -9.63
CA VAL A 448 3.07 -19.56 -9.41
C VAL A 448 3.46 -19.81 -7.95
N HIS A 449 2.45 -19.86 -7.07
CA HIS A 449 2.64 -20.10 -5.64
C HIS A 449 1.36 -20.65 -4.98
N PRO A 450 1.44 -21.50 -3.93
CA PRO A 450 0.24 -22.01 -3.24
C PRO A 450 -0.69 -20.93 -2.66
N MET A 451 -0.15 -19.75 -2.36
CA MET A 451 -0.90 -18.58 -1.89
C MET A 451 -1.13 -17.53 -2.99
N ALA A 452 -0.88 -17.84 -4.27
CA ALA A 452 -0.92 -16.86 -5.36
C ALA A 452 -2.31 -16.24 -5.52
N GLU A 453 -3.37 -17.05 -5.60
CA GLU A 453 -4.73 -16.52 -5.77
C GLU A 453 -5.17 -15.67 -4.57
N TYR A 454 -4.78 -16.07 -3.34
CA TYR A 454 -5.03 -15.31 -2.11
C TYR A 454 -4.39 -13.91 -2.16
N HIS A 455 -3.15 -13.82 -2.64
CA HIS A 455 -2.41 -12.57 -2.81
C HIS A 455 -2.93 -11.72 -3.98
N ALA A 456 -3.32 -12.36 -5.08
CA ALA A 456 -3.93 -11.72 -6.24
C ALA A 456 -5.27 -11.07 -5.89
N ALA A 457 -6.15 -11.81 -5.21
CA ALA A 457 -7.45 -11.31 -4.76
C ALA A 457 -7.29 -10.09 -3.84
N ALA A 458 -6.36 -10.11 -2.90
CA ALA A 458 -6.09 -8.96 -2.03
C ALA A 458 -5.67 -7.72 -2.83
N ARG A 459 -4.76 -7.85 -3.80
CA ARG A 459 -4.29 -6.75 -4.65
C ARG A 459 -5.36 -6.20 -5.58
N ALA A 460 -6.27 -7.05 -6.07
CA ALA A 460 -7.42 -6.61 -6.85
C ALA A 460 -8.35 -5.67 -6.07
N VAL A 461 -8.45 -5.86 -4.74
CA VAL A 461 -9.25 -5.03 -3.83
C VAL A 461 -8.44 -3.88 -3.24
N GLY A 462 -7.11 -3.95 -3.22
CA GLY A 462 -6.22 -2.99 -2.55
C GLY A 462 -6.16 -1.59 -3.19
N GLY A 463 -6.60 -1.44 -4.44
CA GLY A 463 -6.48 -0.18 -5.20
C GLY A 463 -5.02 0.25 -5.46
N CYS A 464 -4.08 -0.69 -5.29
CA CYS A 464 -2.64 -0.52 -5.43
C CYS A 464 -2.16 -0.88 -6.84
N ALA A 465 -0.86 -0.70 -7.09
CA ALA A 465 -0.21 -1.31 -8.25
C ALA A 465 -0.31 -2.84 -8.17
N ILE A 466 -0.30 -3.50 -9.35
CA ILE A 466 -0.29 -4.96 -9.44
C ILE A 466 0.88 -5.37 -10.30
N TYR A 467 1.88 -5.97 -9.67
CA TYR A 467 3.03 -6.52 -10.35
C TYR A 467 3.47 -7.83 -9.70
N VAL A 468 4.04 -8.71 -10.52
CA VAL A 468 4.57 -10.00 -10.07
C VAL A 468 6.09 -9.97 -10.07
N SER A 469 6.72 -10.95 -9.41
CA SER A 469 8.17 -11.15 -9.40
C SER A 469 8.58 -12.54 -9.93
N ASP A 470 7.71 -13.14 -10.74
CA ASP A 470 7.93 -14.46 -11.33
C ASP A 470 9.23 -14.56 -12.12
N LYS A 471 9.85 -15.75 -12.08
CA LYS A 471 10.94 -16.10 -12.97
C LYS A 471 10.45 -16.24 -14.41
N PRO A 472 11.27 -15.89 -15.41
CA PRO A 472 10.91 -16.11 -16.82
C PRO A 472 10.43 -17.53 -17.07
N GLY A 473 9.29 -17.65 -17.75
CA GLY A 473 8.67 -18.94 -18.09
C GLY A 473 7.92 -19.63 -16.93
N ASN A 474 7.86 -19.05 -15.74
CA ASN A 474 7.15 -19.59 -14.58
C ASN A 474 5.99 -18.66 -14.19
N HIS A 475 4.99 -18.58 -15.06
CA HIS A 475 3.82 -17.71 -14.89
C HIS A 475 2.53 -18.52 -14.88
N ASP A 476 1.60 -18.17 -13.99
CA ASP A 476 0.21 -18.65 -14.05
C ASP A 476 -0.65 -17.64 -14.83
N PHE A 477 -0.73 -17.83 -16.15
CA PHE A 477 -1.54 -16.97 -17.01
C PHE A 477 -3.04 -17.08 -16.75
N THR A 478 -3.51 -18.18 -16.15
CA THR A 478 -4.92 -18.33 -15.78
C THR A 478 -5.24 -17.38 -14.63
N LEU A 479 -4.37 -17.32 -13.63
CA LEU A 479 -4.48 -16.37 -12.53
C LEU A 479 -4.30 -14.92 -13.02
N LEU A 480 -3.27 -14.64 -13.83
CA LEU A 480 -2.99 -13.28 -14.28
C LEU A 480 -4.15 -12.69 -15.10
N LYS A 481 -4.87 -13.50 -15.89
CA LYS A 481 -6.07 -13.06 -16.63
C LYS A 481 -7.27 -12.71 -15.74
N LYS A 482 -7.24 -13.04 -14.44
CA LYS A 482 -8.22 -12.55 -13.45
C LYS A 482 -7.91 -11.12 -12.95
N LEU A 483 -6.72 -10.60 -13.27
CA LEU A 483 -6.22 -9.28 -12.84
C LEU A 483 -5.99 -8.32 -14.01
N VAL A 484 -5.50 -8.83 -15.14
CA VAL A 484 -4.96 -8.06 -16.25
C VAL A 484 -5.87 -8.17 -17.47
N LEU A 485 -6.22 -7.01 -18.05
CA LEU A 485 -6.97 -6.92 -19.29
C LEU A 485 -6.07 -7.21 -20.50
N PRO A 486 -6.63 -7.52 -21.69
CA PRO A 486 -5.83 -7.82 -22.89
C PRO A 486 -4.85 -6.69 -23.28
N ASP A 487 -5.20 -5.45 -22.98
CA ASP A 487 -4.36 -4.27 -23.24
C ASP A 487 -3.27 -4.03 -22.19
N GLY A 488 -3.11 -4.93 -21.21
CA GLY A 488 -2.15 -4.83 -20.12
C GLY A 488 -2.57 -3.89 -18.97
N SER A 489 -3.73 -3.22 -19.07
CA SER A 489 -4.28 -2.42 -17.98
C SER A 489 -4.93 -3.30 -16.90
N ILE A 490 -5.11 -2.76 -15.70
CA ILE A 490 -5.78 -3.45 -14.59
C ILE A 490 -7.09 -2.78 -14.21
N LEU A 491 -8.02 -3.54 -13.63
CA LEU A 491 -9.25 -3.01 -13.03
C LEU A 491 -8.97 -2.49 -11.60
N ARG A 492 -8.10 -1.48 -11.49
CA ARG A 492 -7.73 -0.89 -10.19
C ARG A 492 -8.94 -0.22 -9.54
N ALA A 493 -9.21 -0.55 -8.28
CA ALA A 493 -10.19 0.15 -7.45
C ALA A 493 -9.68 1.56 -7.07
N LYS A 494 -10.59 2.49 -6.79
CA LYS A 494 -10.30 3.93 -6.71
C LYS A 494 -9.53 4.36 -5.47
N LEU A 495 -9.83 3.75 -4.33
CA LEU A 495 -9.30 4.19 -3.03
C LEU A 495 -8.15 3.27 -2.60
N PRO A 496 -7.36 3.64 -1.59
CA PRO A 496 -6.55 2.68 -0.86
C PRO A 496 -7.46 1.66 -0.14
N GLY A 497 -7.25 0.37 -0.35
CA GLY A 497 -8.07 -0.70 0.25
C GLY A 497 -7.88 -0.78 1.76
N ARG A 498 -8.98 -0.83 2.52
CA ARG A 498 -8.96 -0.75 4.00
C ARG A 498 -9.81 -1.84 4.63
N PRO A 499 -9.51 -2.26 5.87
CA PRO A 499 -10.41 -3.10 6.63
C PRO A 499 -11.79 -2.44 6.72
N THR A 500 -12.84 -3.24 6.57
CA THR A 500 -14.22 -2.81 6.90
C THR A 500 -14.29 -2.38 8.36
N ARG A 501 -15.22 -1.47 8.67
CA ARG A 501 -15.33 -0.86 9.98
C ARG A 501 -15.46 -1.88 11.12
N ASP A 502 -16.17 -2.99 10.91
CA ASP A 502 -16.33 -4.05 11.91
C ASP A 502 -15.08 -4.92 12.12
N CYS A 503 -14.14 -4.91 11.17
CA CYS A 503 -12.84 -5.56 11.34
C CYS A 503 -11.87 -4.74 12.19
N LEU A 504 -11.98 -3.40 12.22
CA LEU A 504 -10.95 -2.49 12.75
C LEU A 504 -10.35 -2.88 14.10
N PHE A 505 -11.15 -3.43 15.01
CA PHE A 505 -10.76 -3.76 16.38
C PHE A 505 -10.71 -5.27 16.68
N SER A 506 -10.82 -6.11 15.64
CA SER A 506 -10.75 -7.57 15.73
C SER A 506 -9.38 -8.03 15.22
N ASP A 507 -8.78 -9.07 15.81
CA ASP A 507 -7.46 -9.58 15.36
C ASP A 507 -7.69 -10.74 14.36
N PRO A 508 -7.71 -10.47 13.04
CA PRO A 508 -8.09 -11.50 12.06
C PRO A 508 -7.03 -12.61 11.93
N ALA A 509 -5.90 -12.47 12.60
CA ALA A 509 -4.79 -13.41 12.52
C ALA A 509 -4.73 -14.36 13.72
N ARG A 510 -5.41 -14.05 14.83
CA ARG A 510 -5.21 -14.74 16.12
C ARG A 510 -6.44 -14.98 16.97
N ASP A 511 -7.55 -14.28 16.73
CA ASP A 511 -8.71 -14.39 17.62
C ASP A 511 -9.57 -15.65 17.41
N GLY A 512 -9.22 -16.47 16.41
CA GLY A 512 -9.87 -17.75 16.11
C GLY A 512 -11.28 -17.63 15.56
N LYS A 513 -11.77 -16.41 15.27
CA LYS A 513 -13.19 -16.21 14.91
C LYS A 513 -13.44 -15.16 13.84
N SER A 514 -12.53 -14.21 13.64
CA SER A 514 -12.74 -13.12 12.70
C SER A 514 -12.10 -13.39 11.36
N ILE A 515 -12.86 -13.09 10.31
CA ILE A 515 -12.31 -12.86 8.96
C ILE A 515 -11.82 -11.41 8.84
N LEU A 516 -10.81 -11.21 8.00
CA LEU A 516 -10.47 -9.87 7.52
C LEU A 516 -11.32 -9.58 6.28
N LYS A 517 -12.14 -8.53 6.33
CA LYS A 517 -12.79 -7.96 5.16
C LYS A 517 -12.09 -6.67 4.79
N ILE A 518 -11.68 -6.57 3.53
CA ILE A 518 -11.06 -5.38 2.93
C ILE A 518 -12.06 -4.83 1.93
N TRP A 519 -12.36 -3.53 1.97
CA TRP A 519 -13.28 -2.90 1.02
C TRP A 519 -12.60 -1.82 0.18
N ASN A 520 -13.18 -1.57 -0.99
CA ASN A 520 -12.81 -0.49 -1.89
C ASN A 520 -13.99 -0.08 -2.79
N LEU A 521 -13.80 0.96 -3.60
CA LEU A 521 -14.81 1.58 -4.44
C LEU A 521 -14.40 1.57 -5.92
N ASN A 522 -15.35 1.31 -6.80
CA ASN A 522 -15.25 1.45 -8.25
C ASN A 522 -16.06 2.69 -8.72
N GLU A 523 -16.24 2.87 -10.03
CA GLU A 523 -17.05 3.97 -10.57
C GLU A 523 -18.53 3.87 -10.18
N HIS A 524 -19.09 2.65 -10.19
CA HIS A 524 -20.53 2.39 -10.00
C HIS A 524 -20.83 1.22 -9.04
N SER A 525 -19.83 0.74 -8.30
CA SER A 525 -19.93 -0.40 -7.39
C SER A 525 -18.88 -0.31 -6.29
N GLY A 526 -18.99 -1.16 -5.27
CA GLY A 526 -17.92 -1.48 -4.34
C GLY A 526 -17.36 -2.87 -4.59
N VAL A 527 -16.21 -3.15 -3.99
CA VAL A 527 -15.60 -4.48 -3.96
C VAL A 527 -15.16 -4.81 -2.55
N ILE A 528 -15.42 -6.04 -2.10
CA ILE A 528 -15.01 -6.55 -0.78
C ILE A 528 -14.23 -7.84 -0.96
N GLY A 529 -13.00 -7.91 -0.46
CA GLY A 529 -12.28 -9.16 -0.29
C GLY A 529 -12.42 -9.66 1.14
N ALA A 530 -12.86 -10.91 1.33
CA ALA A 530 -12.94 -11.59 2.62
C ALA A 530 -11.84 -12.64 2.71
N PHE A 531 -11.10 -12.67 3.83
CA PHE A 531 -9.90 -13.48 4.01
C PHE A 531 -9.88 -14.14 5.38
N ASN A 532 -9.58 -15.44 5.44
CA ASN A 532 -9.22 -16.10 6.69
C ASN A 532 -7.71 -16.01 6.91
N CYS A 533 -7.29 -15.05 7.75
CA CYS A 533 -5.88 -14.79 8.07
C CYS A 533 -5.36 -15.54 9.30
N GLN A 534 -6.16 -16.42 9.92
CA GLN A 534 -5.85 -17.07 11.19
C GLN A 534 -4.61 -17.96 11.09
N GLY A 535 -3.91 -18.16 12.21
CA GLY A 535 -2.87 -19.19 12.37
C GLY A 535 -1.43 -18.70 12.35
N ALA A 536 -1.16 -17.51 11.81
CA ALA A 536 0.16 -16.90 11.83
C ALA A 536 0.11 -15.46 12.34
N GLY A 537 1.16 -15.01 13.04
CA GLY A 537 1.24 -13.64 13.52
C GLY A 537 2.62 -13.26 14.03
N TRP A 538 2.91 -11.96 14.10
CA TRP A 538 4.15 -11.47 14.68
C TRP A 538 4.23 -11.74 16.19
N CYS A 539 5.29 -12.41 16.64
CA CYS A 539 5.49 -12.74 18.05
C CYS A 539 6.34 -11.69 18.75
N ARG A 540 5.79 -11.07 19.79
CA ARG A 540 6.49 -10.06 20.59
C ARG A 540 7.70 -10.61 21.37
N VAL A 541 7.64 -11.88 21.79
CA VAL A 541 8.71 -12.50 22.59
C VAL A 541 9.86 -12.96 21.70
N GLY A 542 9.54 -13.75 20.67
CA GLY A 542 10.52 -14.24 19.69
C GLY A 542 10.96 -13.20 18.67
N LYS A 543 10.26 -12.06 18.59
CA LYS A 543 10.48 -10.94 17.66
C LYS A 543 10.60 -11.39 16.21
N LYS A 544 9.70 -12.28 15.79
CA LYS A 544 9.64 -12.82 14.43
C LYS A 544 8.22 -13.27 14.10
N ASN A 545 7.95 -13.47 12.82
CA ASN A 545 6.71 -14.12 12.39
C ASN A 545 6.74 -15.61 12.79
N LEU A 546 5.60 -16.12 13.23
CA LEU A 546 5.43 -17.54 13.48
C LEU A 546 4.01 -17.99 13.18
N ILE A 547 3.93 -19.22 12.71
CA ILE A 547 2.73 -20.04 12.77
C ILE A 547 2.55 -20.46 14.22
N HIS A 548 1.43 -20.06 14.82
CA HIS A 548 1.05 -20.44 16.18
C HIS A 548 -0.08 -21.47 16.17
N ASP A 549 -0.73 -21.67 15.03
CA ASP A 549 -1.69 -22.73 14.77
C ASP A 549 -1.55 -23.16 13.30
N GLU A 550 -1.17 -24.43 13.08
CA GLU A 550 -0.97 -25.01 11.76
C GLU A 550 -2.28 -25.37 11.05
N GLN A 551 -3.36 -25.56 11.82
CA GLN A 551 -4.69 -25.92 11.30
C GLN A 551 -5.78 -25.06 11.93
N PRO A 552 -5.78 -23.73 11.66
CA PRO A 552 -6.80 -22.84 12.18
C PRO A 552 -8.20 -23.27 11.76
N GLU A 553 -9.15 -23.08 12.68
CA GLU A 553 -10.54 -23.41 12.44
C GLU A 553 -11.14 -22.62 11.27
N THR A 554 -12.21 -23.18 10.72
CA THR A 554 -13.06 -22.49 9.77
C THR A 554 -13.78 -21.35 10.48
N VAL A 555 -13.74 -20.15 9.92
CA VAL A 555 -14.40 -18.96 10.50
C VAL A 555 -15.55 -18.51 9.60
N THR A 556 -16.60 -18.00 10.24
CA THR A 556 -17.75 -17.42 9.55
C THR A 556 -17.86 -15.94 9.88
N GLY A 557 -17.91 -15.12 8.85
CA GLY A 557 -18.24 -13.70 8.94
C GLY A 557 -19.50 -13.37 8.15
N VAL A 558 -19.75 -12.07 7.98
CA VAL A 558 -20.88 -11.59 7.17
C VAL A 558 -20.47 -10.43 6.28
N ILE A 559 -21.09 -10.36 5.10
CA ILE A 559 -21.00 -9.27 4.15
C ILE A 559 -22.28 -8.43 4.20
N ARG A 560 -22.15 -7.11 4.17
CA ARG A 560 -23.28 -6.17 4.13
C ARG A 560 -23.01 -5.07 3.11
N ALA A 561 -24.08 -4.44 2.60
CA ALA A 561 -23.96 -3.24 1.75
C ALA A 561 -23.10 -2.14 2.42
N GLN A 562 -23.30 -1.92 3.72
CA GLN A 562 -22.59 -0.92 4.52
C GLN A 562 -21.10 -1.25 4.77
N ASP A 563 -20.62 -2.44 4.43
CA ASP A 563 -19.20 -2.76 4.53
C ASP A 563 -18.37 -1.96 3.50
N VAL A 564 -19.02 -1.43 2.47
CA VAL A 564 -18.46 -0.43 1.55
C VAL A 564 -18.87 0.96 2.04
N ASP A 565 -18.08 1.57 2.92
CA ASP A 565 -18.45 2.82 3.64
C ASP A 565 -18.85 3.98 2.70
N CYS A 566 -18.29 4.01 1.48
CA CYS A 566 -18.55 5.07 0.50
C CYS A 566 -19.52 4.68 -0.63
N LEU A 567 -20.24 3.57 -0.53
CA LEU A 567 -21.10 3.07 -1.62
C LEU A 567 -22.17 4.07 -2.07
N ALA A 568 -22.76 4.82 -1.14
CA ALA A 568 -23.75 5.84 -1.44
C ALA A 568 -23.25 6.94 -2.38
N LYS A 569 -21.92 7.19 -2.43
CA LYS A 569 -21.33 8.22 -3.29
C LYS A 569 -21.33 7.85 -4.78
N VAL A 570 -21.50 6.57 -5.10
CA VAL A 570 -21.51 6.03 -6.48
C VAL A 570 -22.86 5.41 -6.85
N ALA A 571 -23.82 5.47 -5.94
CA ALA A 571 -25.19 5.04 -6.19
C ALA A 571 -25.99 6.16 -6.86
N ASP A 572 -27.12 5.78 -7.47
CA ASP A 572 -28.09 6.75 -7.98
C ASP A 572 -28.71 7.56 -6.82
N SER A 573 -29.15 8.80 -7.09
CA SER A 573 -29.78 9.66 -6.07
C SER A 573 -31.07 9.07 -5.50
N SER A 574 -31.73 8.17 -6.24
CA SER A 574 -32.93 7.45 -5.82
C SER A 574 -32.64 6.14 -5.06
N TRP A 575 -31.36 5.80 -4.84
CA TRP A 575 -30.97 4.53 -4.23
C TRP A 575 -31.52 4.36 -2.81
N ASN A 576 -32.26 3.27 -2.60
CA ASN A 576 -32.93 2.97 -1.34
C ASN A 576 -32.04 2.24 -0.32
N GLY A 577 -30.85 1.78 -0.71
CA GLY A 577 -29.91 1.01 0.11
C GLY A 577 -29.77 -0.47 -0.28
N ASP A 578 -30.60 -0.97 -1.20
CA ASP A 578 -30.56 -2.36 -1.67
C ASP A 578 -29.41 -2.59 -2.64
N VAL A 579 -28.74 -3.74 -2.53
CA VAL A 579 -27.58 -4.06 -3.37
C VAL A 579 -27.72 -5.43 -3.99
N ILE A 580 -27.04 -5.60 -5.12
CA ILE A 580 -26.65 -6.90 -5.62
C ILE A 580 -25.26 -7.23 -5.09
N VAL A 581 -25.10 -8.43 -4.55
CA VAL A 581 -23.80 -9.00 -4.19
C VAL A 581 -23.50 -10.16 -5.13
N TYR A 582 -22.41 -10.06 -5.88
CA TYR A 582 -21.89 -11.16 -6.70
C TYR A 582 -20.66 -11.76 -6.02
N SER A 583 -20.66 -13.08 -5.79
CA SER A 583 -19.52 -13.86 -5.27
C SER A 583 -18.66 -14.36 -6.43
N HIS A 584 -17.36 -14.05 -6.41
CA HIS A 584 -16.44 -14.40 -7.50
C HIS A 584 -16.16 -15.91 -7.57
N ILE A 585 -15.88 -16.56 -6.44
CA ILE A 585 -15.60 -18.00 -6.41
C ILE A 585 -16.89 -18.81 -6.50
N GLY A 586 -17.95 -18.38 -5.79
CA GLY A 586 -19.25 -19.04 -5.83
C GLY A 586 -19.97 -18.90 -7.17
N GLY A 587 -19.76 -17.78 -7.88
CA GLY A 587 -20.47 -17.48 -9.12
C GLY A 587 -21.94 -17.12 -8.90
N GLU A 588 -22.32 -16.74 -7.68
CA GLU A 588 -23.71 -16.52 -7.26
C GLU A 588 -24.05 -15.03 -7.20
N VAL A 589 -25.28 -14.70 -7.60
CA VAL A 589 -25.88 -13.36 -7.48
C VAL A 589 -26.93 -13.39 -6.37
N VAL A 590 -26.80 -12.49 -5.40
CA VAL A 590 -27.75 -12.34 -4.29
C VAL A 590 -28.28 -10.92 -4.26
N TYR A 591 -29.61 -10.78 -4.32
CA TYR A 591 -30.27 -9.54 -3.96
C TYR A 591 -30.26 -9.38 -2.44
N LEU A 592 -29.57 -8.35 -1.95
CA LEU A 592 -29.37 -8.09 -0.54
C LEU A 592 -30.07 -6.77 -0.17
N PRO A 593 -31.25 -6.84 0.48
CA PRO A 593 -31.93 -5.64 0.94
C PRO A 593 -31.10 -4.85 1.95
N LYS A 594 -31.41 -3.57 2.09
CA LYS A 594 -30.76 -2.69 3.07
C LYS A 594 -30.73 -3.32 4.46
N ASN A 595 -29.58 -3.22 5.13
CA ASN A 595 -29.31 -3.75 6.47
C ASN A 595 -29.34 -5.29 6.61
N VAL A 596 -29.54 -6.04 5.52
CA VAL A 596 -29.42 -7.50 5.53
C VAL A 596 -27.95 -7.91 5.42
N SER A 597 -27.60 -9.07 5.97
CA SER A 597 -26.25 -9.62 5.96
C SER A 597 -26.20 -10.99 5.27
N LEU A 598 -25.19 -11.18 4.42
CA LEU A 598 -24.89 -12.44 3.74
C LEU A 598 -23.77 -13.18 4.49
N PRO A 599 -23.98 -14.41 5.02
CA PRO A 599 -22.92 -15.16 5.68
C PRO A 599 -21.83 -15.61 4.69
N VAL A 600 -20.58 -15.63 5.14
CA VAL A 600 -19.43 -16.15 4.40
C VAL A 600 -18.58 -17.01 5.32
N THR A 601 -18.26 -18.24 4.89
CA THR A 601 -17.54 -19.22 5.70
C THR A 601 -16.26 -19.63 4.98
N LEU A 602 -15.11 -19.44 5.63
CA LEU A 602 -13.79 -19.62 5.02
C LEU A 602 -12.92 -20.52 5.88
N ARG A 603 -12.38 -21.59 5.29
CA ARG A 603 -11.32 -22.39 5.93
C ARG A 603 -10.02 -21.57 5.99
N SER A 604 -9.06 -22.02 6.78
CA SER A 604 -7.73 -21.39 6.86
C SER A 604 -7.15 -21.13 5.47
N ARG A 605 -6.61 -19.92 5.24
CA ARG A 605 -6.00 -19.48 3.97
C ARG A 605 -6.94 -19.45 2.76
N GLN A 606 -8.26 -19.53 2.97
CA GLN A 606 -9.24 -19.26 1.93
C GLN A 606 -9.62 -17.78 1.89
N TYR A 607 -10.12 -17.36 0.73
CA TYR A 607 -10.62 -16.03 0.48
C TYR A 607 -11.90 -16.10 -0.36
N GLU A 608 -12.60 -14.98 -0.48
CA GLU A 608 -13.66 -14.72 -1.45
C GLU A 608 -13.62 -13.24 -1.84
N VAL A 609 -14.02 -12.89 -3.06
CA VAL A 609 -14.19 -11.51 -3.51
C VAL A 609 -15.63 -11.27 -3.92
N PHE A 610 -16.21 -10.20 -3.39
CA PHE A 610 -17.59 -9.79 -3.65
C PHE A 610 -17.62 -8.47 -4.41
N THR A 611 -18.40 -8.42 -5.49
CA THR A 611 -18.80 -7.16 -6.12
C THR A 611 -20.13 -6.73 -5.52
N VAL A 612 -20.20 -5.50 -5.01
CA VAL A 612 -21.39 -4.94 -4.35
C VAL A 612 -21.92 -3.79 -5.20
N VAL A 613 -23.07 -3.97 -5.83
CA VAL A 613 -23.62 -3.02 -6.81
C VAL A 613 -24.94 -2.43 -6.30
N PRO A 614 -25.09 -1.10 -6.20
CA PRO A 614 -26.37 -0.48 -5.87
C PRO A 614 -27.45 -0.89 -6.88
N VAL A 615 -28.61 -1.33 -6.39
CA VAL A 615 -29.75 -1.65 -7.26
C VAL A 615 -30.33 -0.35 -7.83
N ARG A 616 -30.59 -0.35 -9.15
CA ARG A 616 -31.28 0.74 -9.84
C ARG A 616 -32.69 0.28 -10.22
N HIS A 617 -33.67 1.14 -9.97
CA HIS A 617 -35.06 0.91 -10.39
C HIS A 617 -35.34 1.67 -11.69
N LEU A 618 -36.01 1.00 -12.63
CA LEU A 618 -36.36 1.54 -13.93
C LEU A 618 -37.82 1.99 -13.98
N SER A 619 -38.17 2.76 -15.01
CA SER A 619 -39.52 3.29 -15.20
C SER A 619 -40.59 2.23 -15.49
N ASN A 620 -40.18 1.01 -15.85
CA ASN A 620 -41.05 -0.15 -16.11
C ASN A 620 -41.08 -1.14 -14.93
N ASP A 621 -40.74 -0.69 -13.72
CA ASP A 621 -40.65 -1.48 -12.49
C ASP A 621 -39.56 -2.59 -12.48
N ALA A 622 -38.79 -2.74 -13.55
CA ALA A 622 -37.62 -3.60 -13.54
C ALA A 622 -36.50 -3.01 -12.66
N SER A 623 -35.69 -3.88 -12.07
CA SER A 623 -34.51 -3.51 -11.31
C SER A 623 -33.27 -4.06 -11.97
N PHE A 624 -32.19 -3.28 -12.02
CA PHE A 624 -30.96 -3.65 -12.71
C PHE A 624 -29.72 -3.26 -11.93
N ALA A 625 -28.66 -4.07 -12.04
CA ALA A 625 -27.36 -3.75 -11.47
C ALA A 625 -26.22 -4.33 -12.34
N PRO A 626 -25.35 -3.51 -12.95
CA PRO A 626 -24.23 -4.02 -13.76
C PRO A 626 -23.11 -4.56 -12.85
N ILE A 627 -22.85 -5.87 -12.92
CA ILE A 627 -21.81 -6.52 -12.10
C ILE A 627 -20.42 -6.33 -12.75
N GLY A 628 -20.33 -6.41 -14.08
CA GLY A 628 -19.08 -6.21 -14.83
C GLY A 628 -18.47 -7.52 -15.34
N LEU A 629 -17.15 -7.60 -15.45
CA LEU A 629 -16.45 -8.79 -15.98
C LEU A 629 -16.34 -9.86 -14.89
N ILE A 630 -17.25 -10.83 -14.88
CA ILE A 630 -17.46 -11.74 -13.72
C ILE A 630 -16.33 -12.75 -13.49
N ARG A 631 -15.44 -12.91 -14.47
CA ARG A 631 -14.21 -13.73 -14.35
C ARG A 631 -13.01 -12.98 -13.77
N MET A 632 -13.12 -11.67 -13.55
CA MET A 632 -12.07 -10.87 -12.91
C MET A 632 -12.37 -10.70 -11.42
N PHE A 633 -11.32 -10.61 -10.60
CA PHE A 633 -11.49 -10.40 -9.15
C PHE A 633 -12.24 -9.11 -8.85
N ASN A 634 -11.80 -7.97 -9.43
CA ASN A 634 -12.54 -6.70 -9.34
C ASN A 634 -13.48 -6.51 -10.53
N SER A 635 -14.51 -7.35 -10.61
CA SER A 635 -15.48 -7.38 -11.72
C SER A 635 -16.10 -6.00 -12.01
N GLY A 636 -16.57 -5.32 -10.96
CA GLY A 636 -17.22 -4.01 -11.06
C GLY A 636 -16.31 -2.88 -11.53
N GLY A 637 -14.99 -3.06 -11.47
CA GLY A 637 -14.01 -2.11 -12.01
C GLY A 637 -14.08 -1.98 -13.54
N ALA A 638 -14.72 -2.92 -14.24
CA ALA A 638 -14.95 -2.86 -15.68
C ALA A 638 -16.03 -1.85 -16.06
N VAL A 639 -16.97 -1.55 -15.17
CA VAL A 639 -18.08 -0.62 -15.39
C VAL A 639 -17.57 0.81 -15.26
N ARG A 640 -17.59 1.57 -16.36
CA ARG A 640 -17.12 2.96 -16.41
C ARG A 640 -18.23 3.97 -16.39
N GLU A 641 -19.37 3.63 -16.98
CA GLU A 641 -20.52 4.51 -17.02
C GLU A 641 -21.83 3.71 -17.02
N VAL A 642 -22.86 4.27 -16.40
CA VAL A 642 -24.23 3.76 -16.42
C VAL A 642 -25.17 4.94 -16.65
N ARG A 643 -26.01 4.85 -17.69
CA ARG A 643 -27.00 5.87 -18.05
C ARG A 643 -28.37 5.23 -18.26
N HIS A 644 -29.41 6.00 -17.97
CA HIS A 644 -30.78 5.63 -18.33
C HIS A 644 -31.05 6.17 -19.74
N GLY A 645 -31.55 5.30 -20.62
CA GLY A 645 -32.08 5.67 -21.93
C GLY A 645 -33.59 5.92 -21.87
N ASP A 646 -34.17 6.17 -23.03
CA ASP A 646 -35.62 6.26 -23.20
C ASP A 646 -36.27 4.87 -23.04
N ASP A 647 -37.57 4.82 -22.73
CA ASP A 647 -38.36 3.57 -22.69
C ASP A 647 -37.78 2.42 -21.83
N ALA A 648 -37.26 2.74 -20.64
CA ALA A 648 -36.63 1.79 -19.70
C ALA A 648 -35.35 1.09 -20.22
N GLU A 649 -34.69 1.65 -21.23
CA GLU A 649 -33.36 1.23 -21.66
C GLU A 649 -32.29 1.59 -20.62
N ILE A 650 -31.28 0.73 -20.46
CA ILE A 650 -30.06 1.04 -19.71
C ILE A 650 -28.87 0.94 -20.65
N GLN A 651 -28.04 1.98 -20.64
CA GLN A 651 -26.76 1.97 -21.33
C GLN A 651 -25.61 1.87 -20.32
N VAL A 652 -24.66 0.97 -20.57
CA VAL A 652 -23.47 0.74 -19.75
C VAL A 652 -22.22 0.85 -20.62
N LYS A 653 -21.21 1.61 -20.17
CA LYS A 653 -19.87 1.59 -20.78
C LYS A 653 -18.98 0.62 -20.02
N LEU A 654 -18.41 -0.36 -20.71
CA LEU A 654 -17.58 -1.42 -20.13
C LEU A 654 -16.18 -1.42 -20.73
N ARG A 655 -15.16 -1.68 -19.91
CA ARG A 655 -13.77 -1.86 -20.34
C ARG A 655 -13.32 -3.32 -20.17
N GLY A 656 -12.69 -3.88 -21.19
CA GLY A 656 -12.09 -5.22 -21.17
C GLY A 656 -12.76 -6.19 -22.15
N SER A 657 -12.71 -7.49 -21.85
CA SER A 657 -13.19 -8.57 -22.72
C SER A 657 -13.65 -9.79 -21.92
N GLY A 658 -14.48 -10.64 -22.52
CA GLY A 658 -14.98 -11.88 -21.92
C GLY A 658 -16.36 -11.73 -21.28
N THR A 659 -16.69 -12.67 -20.38
CA THR A 659 -18.05 -12.78 -19.83
C THR A 659 -18.40 -11.59 -18.94
N VAL A 660 -19.45 -10.88 -19.32
CA VAL A 660 -20.08 -9.83 -18.52
C VAL A 660 -21.26 -10.42 -17.77
N GLY A 661 -21.42 -10.01 -16.52
CA GLY A 661 -22.60 -10.26 -15.70
C GLY A 661 -23.34 -8.97 -15.36
N ALA A 662 -24.66 -9.07 -15.27
CA ALA A 662 -25.53 -8.07 -14.67
C ALA A 662 -26.70 -8.76 -13.97
N TYR A 663 -27.27 -8.11 -12.96
CA TYR A 663 -28.56 -8.51 -12.41
C TYR A 663 -29.68 -7.77 -13.14
N SER A 664 -30.77 -8.49 -13.41
CA SER A 664 -32.04 -7.93 -13.82
C SER A 664 -33.20 -8.66 -13.13
N SER A 665 -34.18 -7.94 -12.60
CA SER A 665 -35.39 -8.55 -12.03
C SER A 665 -36.39 -9.03 -13.09
N MET A 666 -36.22 -8.61 -14.35
CA MET A 666 -37.02 -9.04 -15.49
C MET A 666 -36.11 -9.49 -16.63
N ARG A 667 -36.55 -10.47 -17.42
CA ARG A 667 -35.77 -10.91 -18.59
C ARG A 667 -35.65 -9.77 -19.62
N PRO A 668 -34.44 -9.34 -20.00
CA PRO A 668 -34.27 -8.38 -21.10
C PRO A 668 -34.84 -8.94 -22.41
N LYS A 669 -35.30 -8.07 -23.32
CA LYS A 669 -35.69 -8.49 -24.68
C LYS A 669 -34.48 -8.63 -25.59
N ILE A 670 -33.54 -7.69 -25.49
CA ILE A 670 -32.36 -7.63 -26.35
C ILE A 670 -31.21 -6.93 -25.62
N ILE A 671 -29.99 -7.42 -25.88
CA ILE A 671 -28.75 -6.77 -25.48
C ILE A 671 -27.98 -6.43 -26.76
N VAL A 672 -27.52 -5.19 -26.84
CA VAL A 672 -26.78 -4.66 -27.98
C VAL A 672 -25.41 -4.19 -27.51
N VAL A 673 -24.34 -4.63 -28.17
CA VAL A 673 -22.95 -4.23 -27.93
C VAL A 673 -22.44 -3.48 -29.16
N ASP A 674 -22.09 -2.20 -29.01
CA ASP A 674 -21.60 -1.32 -30.10
C ASP A 674 -22.44 -1.34 -31.39
N SER A 675 -23.76 -1.43 -31.23
CA SER A 675 -24.79 -1.51 -32.29
C SER A 675 -25.09 -2.91 -32.84
N GLU A 676 -24.42 -3.96 -32.35
CA GLU A 676 -24.72 -5.35 -32.73
C GLU A 676 -25.49 -6.06 -31.63
N ALA A 677 -26.60 -6.71 -32.00
CA ALA A 677 -27.36 -7.55 -31.07
C ALA A 677 -26.53 -8.80 -30.72
N VAL A 678 -26.42 -9.11 -29.43
CA VAL A 678 -25.68 -10.27 -28.93
C VAL A 678 -26.61 -11.27 -28.27
N GLU A 679 -26.25 -12.55 -28.36
CA GLU A 679 -26.89 -13.57 -27.56
C GLU A 679 -26.53 -13.38 -26.08
N PHE A 680 -27.51 -13.66 -25.21
CA PHE A 680 -27.33 -13.58 -23.77
C PHE A 680 -28.10 -14.73 -23.09
N SER A 681 -27.65 -15.08 -21.89
CA SER A 681 -28.36 -15.98 -21.00
C SER A 681 -29.02 -15.20 -19.86
N TYR A 682 -30.14 -15.72 -19.36
CA TYR A 682 -30.86 -15.18 -18.21
C TYR A 682 -31.25 -16.33 -17.29
N ASP A 683 -30.82 -16.27 -16.03
CA ASP A 683 -31.21 -17.21 -14.99
C ASP A 683 -32.45 -16.67 -14.25
N ASP A 684 -33.61 -17.26 -14.52
CA ASP A 684 -34.89 -16.88 -13.91
C ASP A 684 -34.90 -17.04 -12.37
N SER A 685 -34.00 -17.84 -11.79
CA SER A 685 -33.97 -18.10 -10.34
C SER A 685 -33.28 -17.00 -9.53
N CYS A 686 -32.30 -16.32 -10.12
CA CYS A 686 -31.48 -15.30 -9.43
C CYS A 686 -31.40 -13.96 -10.17
N GLY A 687 -31.95 -13.87 -11.39
CA GLY A 687 -31.92 -12.68 -12.22
C GLY A 687 -30.56 -12.39 -12.88
N LEU A 688 -29.63 -13.35 -12.89
CA LEU A 688 -28.32 -13.16 -13.52
C LEU A 688 -28.46 -13.19 -15.05
N VAL A 689 -28.03 -12.09 -15.67
CA VAL A 689 -27.85 -11.94 -17.12
C VAL A 689 -26.37 -12.10 -17.43
N THR A 690 -26.01 -12.92 -18.42
CA THR A 690 -24.63 -12.97 -18.94
C THR A 690 -24.55 -12.91 -20.46
N PHE A 691 -23.50 -12.29 -20.96
CA PHE A 691 -23.16 -12.18 -22.39
C PHE A 691 -21.65 -11.98 -22.54
N GLU A 692 -21.13 -12.07 -23.77
CA GLU A 692 -19.69 -12.00 -24.05
C GLU A 692 -19.29 -10.69 -24.72
N LEU A 693 -18.17 -10.12 -24.28
CA LEU A 693 -17.47 -9.04 -25.00
C LEU A 693 -16.29 -9.62 -25.78
N GLY A 694 -16.13 -9.14 -27.02
CA GLY A 694 -15.00 -9.51 -27.87
C GLY A 694 -13.65 -8.98 -27.37
N LEU A 695 -12.59 -9.24 -28.14
CA LEU A 695 -11.28 -8.64 -27.89
C LEU A 695 -11.25 -7.21 -28.44
N PRO A 696 -10.92 -6.20 -27.61
CA PRO A 696 -10.82 -4.83 -28.08
C PRO A 696 -9.64 -4.65 -29.04
N VAL A 697 -9.82 -3.79 -30.04
CA VAL A 697 -8.76 -3.46 -31.03
C VAL A 697 -7.86 -2.32 -30.55
N GLN A 698 -8.37 -1.48 -29.65
CA GLN A 698 -7.68 -0.29 -29.15
C GLN A 698 -7.42 -0.40 -27.63
N GLU A 699 -6.32 0.19 -27.17
CA GLU A 699 -6.02 0.35 -25.76
C GLU A 699 -7.13 1.15 -25.07
N LEU A 700 -7.53 0.75 -23.86
CA LEU A 700 -8.59 1.40 -23.07
C LEU A 700 -9.96 1.48 -23.76
N TYR A 701 -10.25 0.62 -24.75
CA TYR A 701 -11.53 0.60 -25.44
C TYR A 701 -12.73 0.45 -24.49
N LEU A 702 -13.79 1.22 -24.76
CA LEU A 702 -15.03 1.22 -24.00
C LEU A 702 -16.19 0.72 -24.87
N TRP A 703 -16.64 -0.50 -24.60
CA TRP A 703 -17.83 -1.08 -25.20
C TRP A 703 -19.07 -0.32 -24.74
N THR A 704 -19.99 -0.07 -25.67
CA THR A 704 -21.32 0.48 -25.39
C THR A 704 -22.33 -0.64 -25.35
N VAL A 705 -22.85 -0.96 -24.16
CA VAL A 705 -23.87 -1.99 -23.98
C VAL A 705 -25.21 -1.34 -23.71
N SER A 706 -26.22 -1.69 -24.50
CA SER A 706 -27.61 -1.28 -24.31
C SER A 706 -28.47 -2.49 -23.97
N VAL A 707 -29.18 -2.42 -22.84
CA VAL A 707 -30.12 -3.45 -22.36
C VAL A 707 -31.54 -2.89 -22.47
N LYS A 708 -32.41 -3.55 -23.23
CA LYS A 708 -33.77 -3.08 -23.54
C LYS A 708 -34.83 -4.08 -23.08
N TYR A 709 -35.94 -3.57 -22.55
CA TYR A 709 -37.01 -4.34 -21.91
C TYR A 709 -38.32 -4.37 -22.68
#